data_AF-A0A7D7L907-F1
#
_entry.id   AF-A0A7D7L907-F1
#
_cell.length_a   1.000
_cell.length_b   1.000
_cell.length_c   1.000
_cell.angle_alpha   90.00
_cell.angle_beta   90.00
_cell.angle_gamma   90.00
#
_symmetry.space_group_name_H-M   'P 1'
#
loop_
_entity.id
_entity.type
_entity.pdbx_description
1 polymer ?
#
loop_
_entity_poly.entity_id
_entity_poly.type
_entity_poly.pdbx_seq_one_letter_code
_entity_poly.pdbx_strand_id
1 'polypeptide(L)'
;MMLSSRAVSSRAMIGRGRSIVPASRGTSALAVASPSRPIDRCRAPRGCVAQALGMAREKWEAVAAPVHKQEKDGVRLTPSMEHLEIWRTADAVCFDVDCTCVKNDGLDVLAEFMGVAKEVEELTNKAMDETMDLDEALAERLKIINCTPADVKRFLKQHPPESRINPGIKKLISSLMARGIHVYLISGGFREIMLPVAKYLGVPYGNVFANRMNWQWDDETGEPTKLVGFDLSEPTARNQGKPEAIAQLRKNFPYNSIVMIGDGITDLEAVQFSGGADLFIGYGYNVARPTVMAQADWFVYDFDVLTSALKRSKIAMVGSGAWACAAMHMISQSVLQENSNENLYGVFDQEIKMWVFEEDYKGQKLTDVINEKNENPKYLPGVALGSNVTAVPDLVSAVFDADILVICAPHQFVHGICKKMMGKIKENAIAISLTKGMRVRPDGPQLISQMISKNLNIDCSVLMGANVATNIGDEELSEATIGYYKLENAKIFKKMFERDYFHVTLIPDAPGAEMCGTLKNIVALAAGMIDGLGLGSNSKAAIMRQGLSEMRKLAKALYPAIRDETFMESCGVADLIATCIGGRNRLCAEKWVQELLAGSPRSFEELEVELLDGQKLQGTLTTMEVYAIIAERGWELEYPLFTTTYRVIKGQLHPEMIGNYLQGARQNVGVVEEEGPVAKVNPFPTMDV
;
A
#
# COMPACT_ATOMS: atom_id res chain seq x y z
N MET A 1 -0.38 -49.02 -1.32
CA MET A 1 -1.73 -49.61 -1.34
C MET A 1 -2.74 -48.49 -1.60
N MET A 2 -3.57 -48.65 -2.65
CA MET A 2 -4.81 -47.94 -3.02
C MET A 2 -4.74 -46.39 -3.15
N LEU A 3 -4.67 -45.79 -4.35
CA LEU A 3 -5.72 -45.61 -5.39
C LEU A 3 -7.06 -45.06 -4.88
N SER A 4 -7.39 -43.82 -5.25
CA SER A 4 -8.63 -43.58 -6.00
C SER A 4 -8.57 -42.24 -6.77
N SER A 5 -8.81 -42.35 -8.07
CA SER A 5 -9.04 -41.29 -9.04
C SER A 5 -10.53 -40.92 -9.07
N ARG A 6 -10.84 -39.65 -9.31
CA ARG A 6 -12.13 -39.26 -9.90
C ARG A 6 -11.93 -38.12 -10.89
N ALA A 7 -12.12 -38.47 -12.16
CA ALA A 7 -12.39 -37.56 -13.26
C ALA A 7 -13.90 -37.24 -13.30
N VAL A 8 -14.26 -35.98 -13.57
CA VAL A 8 -15.61 -35.62 -14.04
C VAL A 8 -15.51 -34.63 -15.20
N SER A 9 -15.74 -35.20 -16.39
CA SER A 9 -16.43 -34.70 -17.59
C SER A 9 -16.75 -33.20 -17.73
N SER A 10 -16.22 -32.66 -18.82
CA SER A 10 -16.73 -31.55 -19.65
C SER A 10 -18.22 -31.64 -20.01
N ARG A 11 -18.90 -30.48 -20.10
CA ARG A 11 -20.02 -30.27 -21.02
C ARG A 11 -20.16 -28.78 -21.37
N ALA A 12 -19.84 -28.46 -22.61
CA ALA A 12 -20.16 -27.19 -23.27
C ALA A 12 -21.66 -27.14 -23.61
N MET A 13 -22.29 -25.99 -23.46
CA MET A 13 -23.57 -25.67 -24.11
C MET A 13 -23.41 -24.42 -24.96
N ILE A 14 -23.69 -24.61 -26.25
CA ILE A 14 -23.85 -23.60 -27.29
C ILE A 14 -25.30 -23.12 -27.23
N GLY A 15 -25.51 -21.80 -27.18
CA GLY A 15 -26.82 -21.17 -27.31
C GLY A 15 -26.74 -19.90 -28.14
N ARG A 16 -27.09 -20.00 -29.43
CA ARG A 16 -27.34 -18.85 -30.32
C ARG A 16 -28.72 -18.26 -30.03
N GLY A 17 -28.84 -16.94 -30.08
CA GLY A 17 -30.14 -16.24 -30.15
C GLY A 17 -29.99 -14.79 -30.55
N ARG A 18 -30.13 -14.51 -31.86
CA ARG A 18 -30.31 -13.15 -32.42
C ARG A 18 -31.69 -12.61 -32.03
N SER A 19 -31.80 -11.31 -31.79
CA SER A 19 -32.96 -10.52 -32.21
C SER A 19 -32.53 -9.10 -32.57
N ILE A 20 -33.12 -8.57 -33.64
CA ILE A 20 -32.85 -7.29 -34.30
C ILE A 20 -34.17 -6.49 -34.28
N VAL A 21 -34.03 -5.16 -34.37
CA VAL A 21 -34.96 -4.10 -34.85
C VAL A 21 -36.05 -3.59 -33.86
N PRO A 22 -36.57 -2.33 -33.97
CA PRO A 22 -36.09 -1.11 -34.64
C PRO A 22 -36.05 0.19 -33.80
N ALA A 23 -35.44 1.19 -34.44
CA ALA A 23 -35.41 2.63 -34.14
C ALA A 23 -36.77 3.32 -33.99
N SER A 24 -36.77 4.43 -33.25
CA SER A 24 -37.74 5.52 -33.42
C SER A 24 -37.04 6.88 -33.40
N ARG A 25 -37.54 7.77 -34.26
CA ARG A 25 -37.06 9.12 -34.57
C ARG A 25 -37.48 10.11 -33.47
N GLY A 26 -36.66 11.14 -33.25
CA GLY A 26 -37.04 12.32 -32.47
C GLY A 26 -36.17 13.51 -32.86
N THR A 27 -36.59 14.22 -33.91
CA THR A 27 -36.10 15.54 -34.31
C THR A 27 -36.47 16.61 -33.29
N SER A 28 -35.53 17.46 -32.89
CA SER A 28 -35.82 18.87 -32.67
C SER A 28 -34.57 19.71 -32.95
N ALA A 29 -34.74 20.64 -33.88
CA ALA A 29 -33.80 21.69 -34.20
C ALA A 29 -34.24 22.97 -33.49
N LEU A 30 -33.27 23.74 -33.01
CA LEU A 30 -33.25 25.18 -32.70
C LEU A 30 -31.81 25.44 -32.21
N ALA A 31 -31.11 26.54 -32.45
CA ALA A 31 -31.20 27.63 -33.40
C ALA A 31 -29.88 28.40 -33.24
N VAL A 32 -29.33 28.83 -34.39
CA VAL A 32 -28.14 29.67 -34.57
C VAL A 32 -28.15 30.91 -33.67
N ALA A 33 -27.02 31.20 -33.03
CA ALA A 33 -26.54 32.57 -32.82
C ALA A 33 -25.01 32.60 -32.73
N SER A 34 -24.39 33.20 -33.76
CA SER A 34 -23.05 33.79 -33.65
C SER A 34 -23.20 35.26 -33.23
N PRO A 35 -22.16 35.88 -32.66
CA PRO A 35 -21.39 36.77 -33.52
C PRO A 35 -19.87 36.72 -33.28
N SER A 36 -19.20 37.22 -34.30
CA SER A 36 -17.77 37.30 -34.54
C SER A 36 -17.07 38.54 -33.94
N ARG A 37 -15.73 38.38 -33.73
CA ARG A 37 -14.61 39.37 -33.71
C ARG A 37 -14.16 39.92 -32.34
N PRO A 38 -12.92 40.45 -32.22
CA PRO A 38 -11.62 39.84 -32.51
C PRO A 38 -10.58 40.03 -31.37
N ILE A 39 -9.49 39.26 -31.43
CA ILE A 39 -8.15 39.41 -30.84
C ILE A 39 -7.92 40.57 -29.85
N ASP A 40 -7.50 40.24 -28.63
CA ASP A 40 -6.55 41.08 -27.88
C ASP A 40 -5.54 40.24 -27.08
N ARG A 41 -4.26 40.54 -27.30
CA ARG A 41 -3.11 39.97 -26.56
C ARG A 41 -3.15 40.52 -25.13
N CYS A 42 -3.29 39.67 -24.12
CA CYS A 42 -3.02 40.07 -22.74
C CYS A 42 -2.21 39.02 -21.97
N ARG A 43 -1.11 39.52 -21.39
CA ARG A 43 -0.17 38.83 -20.50
C ARG A 43 -0.89 38.02 -19.42
N ALA A 44 -0.46 36.77 -19.22
CA ALA A 44 -0.87 35.96 -18.08
C ALA A 44 -0.48 36.65 -16.75
N PRO A 45 -1.41 36.90 -15.82
CA PRO A 45 -1.06 37.44 -14.51
C PRO A 45 -0.59 36.31 -13.60
N ARG A 46 0.39 36.60 -12.75
CA ARG A 46 0.94 35.77 -11.67
C ARG A 46 -0.07 35.48 -10.55
N GLY A 47 -1.34 35.21 -10.88
CA GLY A 47 -2.47 35.08 -9.94
C GLY A 47 -3.01 33.66 -9.74
N CYS A 48 -2.82 32.73 -10.69
CA CYS A 48 -3.44 31.39 -10.61
C CYS A 48 -2.92 30.53 -9.44
N VAL A 49 -1.67 30.71 -9.00
CA VAL A 49 -1.11 29.93 -7.88
C VAL A 49 -1.69 30.39 -6.54
N ALA A 50 -1.90 31.70 -6.37
CA ALA A 50 -2.53 32.25 -5.16
C ALA A 50 -4.02 31.90 -5.07
N GLN A 51 -4.71 31.81 -6.21
CA GLN A 51 -6.12 31.46 -6.26
C GLN A 51 -6.35 29.96 -6.01
N ALA A 52 -5.48 29.08 -6.51
CA ALA A 52 -5.51 27.65 -6.18
C ALA A 52 -5.14 27.37 -4.70
N LEU A 53 -4.15 28.10 -4.15
CA LEU A 53 -3.80 28.04 -2.72
C LEU A 53 -4.90 28.62 -1.83
N GLY A 54 -5.57 29.69 -2.26
CA GLY A 54 -6.71 30.30 -1.57
C GLY A 54 -7.95 29.40 -1.54
N MET A 55 -8.30 28.77 -2.68
CA MET A 55 -9.41 27.82 -2.76
C MET A 55 -9.12 26.50 -2.01
N ALA A 56 -7.85 26.09 -1.91
CA ALA A 56 -7.45 24.96 -1.07
C ALA A 56 -7.54 25.27 0.43
N ARG A 57 -7.27 26.52 0.82
CA ARG A 57 -7.43 26.99 2.21
C ARG A 57 -8.91 27.11 2.60
N GLU A 58 -9.76 27.61 1.71
CA GLU A 58 -11.22 27.64 1.90
C GLU A 58 -11.84 26.24 1.92
N LYS A 59 -11.35 25.29 1.11
CA LYS A 59 -11.79 23.88 1.18
C LYS A 59 -11.27 23.14 2.42
N TRP A 60 -10.08 23.50 2.91
CA TRP A 60 -9.53 22.97 4.18
C TRP A 60 -10.32 23.50 5.38
N GLU A 61 -10.70 24.78 5.38
CA GLU A 61 -11.59 25.37 6.39
C GLU A 61 -13.03 24.84 6.27
N ALA A 62 -13.48 24.43 5.07
CA ALA A 62 -14.81 23.85 4.86
C ALA A 62 -14.96 22.40 5.36
N VAL A 63 -13.87 21.62 5.50
CA VAL A 63 -13.91 20.33 6.24
C VAL A 63 -13.91 20.59 7.77
N ALA A 64 -13.58 21.81 8.18
CA ALA A 64 -13.50 22.25 9.57
C ALA A 64 -14.71 23.09 10.06
N ALA A 65 -15.85 23.11 9.36
CA ALA A 65 -17.10 23.68 9.91
C ALA A 65 -18.37 23.05 9.32
N PRO A 66 -19.43 22.79 10.12
CA PRO A 66 -19.80 23.50 11.33
C PRO A 66 -19.45 22.71 12.60
N VAL A 67 -18.23 22.86 13.11
CA VAL A 67 -17.90 22.59 14.52
C VAL A 67 -17.80 23.95 15.23
N HIS A 68 -18.85 24.75 15.09
CA HIS A 68 -19.14 25.86 15.99
C HIS A 68 -20.32 25.46 16.86
N LYS A 69 -20.12 24.43 17.67
CA LYS A 69 -20.72 24.38 19.00
C LYS A 69 -19.62 24.74 19.96
N GLN A 70 -19.70 26.00 20.36
CA GLN A 70 -19.03 26.66 21.49
C GLN A 70 -18.51 25.67 22.54
N GLU A 71 -17.29 25.95 23.02
CA GLU A 71 -16.82 25.59 24.36
C GLU A 71 -17.96 25.82 25.37
N LYS A 72 -18.78 24.79 25.59
CA LYS A 72 -19.71 24.80 26.72
C LYS A 72 -18.89 24.31 27.90
N ASP A 73 -18.75 25.18 28.89
CA ASP A 73 -18.31 24.82 30.24
C ASP A 73 -16.84 24.34 30.37
N GLY A 74 -15.95 24.78 29.46
CA GLY A 74 -14.50 24.49 29.56
C GLY A 74 -14.06 23.11 29.03
N VAL A 75 -14.95 22.37 28.36
CA VAL A 75 -14.69 21.03 27.82
C VAL A 75 -14.12 21.09 26.40
N ARG A 76 -13.03 20.37 26.13
CA ARG A 76 -12.35 20.33 24.83
C ARG A 76 -12.95 19.28 23.88
N LEU A 77 -14.10 19.59 23.28
CA LEU A 77 -14.79 18.66 22.35
C LEU A 77 -14.11 18.54 20.97
N THR A 78 -13.26 19.51 20.62
CA THR A 78 -12.46 19.50 19.39
C THR A 78 -10.99 19.46 19.79
N PRO A 79 -10.15 18.61 19.17
CA PRO A 79 -8.75 18.51 19.53
C PRO A 79 -7.99 19.74 19.02
N SER A 80 -6.89 20.08 19.69
CA SER A 80 -5.88 20.96 19.11
C SER A 80 -5.22 20.28 17.91
N MET A 81 -4.55 21.04 17.03
CA MET A 81 -3.80 20.46 15.92
C MET A 81 -2.68 19.52 16.40
N GLU A 82 -2.06 19.83 17.54
CA GLU A 82 -1.04 19.00 18.18
C GLU A 82 -1.63 17.65 18.63
N HIS A 83 -2.76 17.66 19.36
CA HIS A 83 -3.43 16.44 19.81
C HIS A 83 -3.93 15.60 18.63
N LEU A 84 -4.42 16.25 17.57
CA LEU A 84 -4.86 15.57 16.36
C LEU A 84 -3.69 14.89 15.61
N GLU A 85 -2.51 15.52 15.60
CA GLU A 85 -1.32 14.91 15.01
C GLU A 85 -0.88 13.70 15.84
N ILE A 86 -0.80 13.82 17.17
CA ILE A 86 -0.49 12.67 18.07
C ILE A 86 -1.47 11.52 17.82
N TRP A 87 -2.78 11.79 17.71
CA TRP A 87 -3.79 10.77 17.40
C TRP A 87 -3.53 10.07 16.05
N ARG A 88 -3.13 10.83 15.02
CA ARG A 88 -2.91 10.32 13.66
C ARG A 88 -1.58 9.58 13.50
N THR A 89 -0.60 9.88 14.34
CA THR A 89 0.74 9.27 14.31
C THR A 89 0.98 8.30 15.47
N ALA A 90 -0.05 7.99 16.26
CA ALA A 90 0.04 7.10 17.42
C ALA A 90 0.66 5.74 17.05
N ASP A 91 1.69 5.32 17.78
CA ASP A 91 2.26 3.97 17.63
C ASP A 91 1.41 2.93 18.38
N ALA A 92 0.83 3.34 19.50
CA ALA A 92 -0.06 2.54 20.31
C ALA A 92 -1.26 3.34 20.88
N VAL A 93 -2.39 2.67 21.04
CA VAL A 93 -3.58 3.22 21.70
C VAL A 93 -4.03 2.25 22.79
N CYS A 94 -4.09 2.75 24.01
CA CYS A 94 -4.56 2.04 25.19
C CYS A 94 -6.00 2.45 25.46
N PHE A 95 -6.88 1.47 25.63
CA PHE A 95 -8.26 1.69 26.00
C PHE A 95 -8.51 1.17 27.41
N ASP A 96 -9.18 1.99 28.21
CA ASP A 96 -9.92 1.49 29.34
C ASP A 96 -11.04 0.55 28.89
N VAL A 97 -11.40 -0.40 29.75
CA VAL A 97 -12.40 -1.40 29.43
C VAL A 97 -13.76 -1.01 30.00
N ASP A 98 -13.83 -0.90 31.31
CA ASP A 98 -15.08 -0.66 32.05
C ASP A 98 -15.60 0.75 31.75
N CYS A 99 -16.90 0.90 31.50
CA CYS A 99 -17.52 2.18 31.10
C CYS A 99 -16.95 2.87 29.82
N THR A 100 -15.92 2.30 29.18
CA THR A 100 -15.26 2.82 27.97
C THR A 100 -15.40 1.87 26.77
N CYS A 101 -14.79 0.68 26.81
CA CYS A 101 -15.04 -0.34 25.78
C CYS A 101 -16.39 -1.02 25.97
N VAL A 102 -16.76 -1.29 27.23
CA VAL A 102 -18.06 -1.84 27.63
C VAL A 102 -18.91 -0.78 28.33
N LYS A 103 -20.23 -0.99 28.34
CA LYS A 103 -21.21 -0.02 28.88
C LYS A 103 -21.11 0.15 30.40
N ASN A 104 -20.88 -0.96 31.10
CA ASN A 104 -20.93 -1.06 32.55
C ASN A 104 -19.66 -1.71 33.09
N ASP A 105 -19.35 -1.45 34.36
CA ASP A 105 -18.28 -2.13 35.09
C ASP A 105 -18.53 -3.65 35.17
N GLY A 106 -17.52 -4.44 34.79
CA GLY A 106 -17.63 -5.89 34.70
C GLY A 106 -17.91 -6.57 36.04
N LEU A 107 -17.41 -6.04 37.16
CA LEU A 107 -17.67 -6.58 38.49
C LEU A 107 -19.05 -6.21 38.99
N ASP A 108 -19.54 -5.01 38.69
CA ASP A 108 -20.88 -4.59 39.12
C ASP A 108 -21.96 -5.42 38.43
N VAL A 109 -21.81 -5.68 37.12
CA VAL A 109 -22.74 -6.57 36.39
C VAL A 109 -22.61 -8.01 36.86
N LEU A 110 -21.41 -8.46 37.27
CA LEU A 110 -21.24 -9.77 37.89
C LEU A 110 -21.90 -9.83 39.28
N ALA A 111 -21.79 -8.78 40.09
CA ALA A 111 -22.43 -8.68 41.39
C ALA A 111 -23.95 -8.70 41.27
N GLU A 112 -24.51 -7.99 40.29
CA GLU A 112 -25.95 -8.05 39.94
C GLU A 112 -26.36 -9.47 39.56
N PHE A 113 -25.59 -10.15 38.70
CA PHE A 113 -25.85 -11.53 38.31
C PHE A 113 -25.79 -12.50 39.50
N MET A 114 -24.90 -12.26 40.47
CA MET A 114 -24.78 -13.04 41.70
C MET A 114 -25.81 -12.65 42.78
N GLY A 115 -26.58 -11.58 42.57
CA GLY A 115 -27.62 -11.12 43.49
C GLY A 115 -27.10 -10.29 44.68
N VAL A 116 -25.90 -9.73 44.59
CA VAL A 116 -25.21 -8.99 45.67
C VAL A 116 -24.81 -7.56 45.27
N ALA A 117 -25.50 -6.96 44.29
CA ALA A 117 -25.16 -5.65 43.77
C ALA A 117 -25.18 -4.54 44.83
N LYS A 118 -26.14 -4.58 45.76
CA LYS A 118 -26.29 -3.53 46.79
C LYS A 118 -25.11 -3.50 47.75
N GLU A 119 -24.66 -4.68 48.17
CA GLU A 119 -23.53 -4.84 49.08
C GLU A 119 -22.22 -4.35 48.44
N VAL A 120 -22.04 -4.63 47.13
CA VAL A 120 -20.89 -4.16 46.36
C VAL A 120 -20.95 -2.64 46.12
N GLU A 121 -22.13 -2.08 45.85
CA GLU A 121 -22.33 -0.64 45.68
C GLU A 121 -22.04 0.13 46.98
N GLU A 122 -22.55 -0.34 48.12
CA GLU A 122 -22.28 0.25 49.43
C GLU A 122 -20.78 0.25 49.78
N LEU A 123 -20.06 -0.81 49.44
CA LEU A 123 -18.61 -0.89 49.62
C LEU A 123 -17.86 0.07 48.68
N THR A 124 -18.28 0.15 47.41
CA THR A 124 -17.66 1.03 46.40
C THR A 124 -17.79 2.50 46.81
N ASN A 125 -18.97 2.90 47.29
CA ASN A 125 -19.20 4.25 47.81
C ASN A 125 -18.30 4.56 49.03
N LYS A 126 -18.11 3.60 49.96
CA LYS A 126 -17.20 3.78 51.11
C LYS A 126 -15.73 3.90 50.70
N ALA A 127 -15.31 3.13 49.69
CA ALA A 127 -13.93 3.18 49.18
C ALA A 127 -13.63 4.50 48.47
N MET A 128 -14.63 5.10 47.80
CA MET A 128 -14.50 6.41 47.14
C MET A 128 -14.36 7.61 48.10
N ASP A 129 -14.77 7.46 49.37
CA ASP A 129 -14.63 8.50 50.41
C ASP A 129 -13.22 8.50 51.10
N GLU A 130 -12.18 8.00 50.41
CA GLU A 130 -10.76 7.98 50.81
C GLU A 130 -10.40 7.15 52.07
N THR A 131 -11.27 6.21 52.50
CA THR A 131 -11.03 5.41 53.72
C THR A 131 -10.41 4.02 53.52
N MET A 132 -10.20 3.58 52.27
CA MET A 132 -9.75 2.21 51.94
C MET A 132 -8.80 2.21 50.74
N ASP A 133 -7.72 1.42 50.80
CA ASP A 133 -6.81 1.22 49.68
C ASP A 133 -7.49 0.42 48.54
N LEU A 134 -7.08 0.64 47.28
CA LEU A 134 -7.74 0.05 46.10
C LEU A 134 -7.70 -1.49 46.09
N ASP A 135 -6.59 -2.08 46.53
CA ASP A 135 -6.43 -3.53 46.59
C ASP A 135 -7.30 -4.16 47.68
N GLU A 136 -7.42 -3.50 48.84
CA GLU A 136 -8.36 -3.86 49.90
C GLU A 136 -9.81 -3.79 49.40
N ALA A 137 -10.18 -2.70 48.72
CA ALA A 137 -11.52 -2.52 48.18
C ALA A 137 -11.87 -3.61 47.14
N LEU A 138 -10.95 -3.92 46.23
CA LEU A 138 -11.14 -5.00 45.25
C LEU A 138 -11.22 -6.39 45.91
N ALA A 139 -10.39 -6.66 46.91
CA ALA A 139 -10.43 -7.92 47.66
C ALA A 139 -11.77 -8.11 48.37
N GLU A 140 -12.29 -7.08 49.03
CA GLU A 140 -13.58 -7.12 49.72
C GLU A 140 -14.75 -7.26 48.73
N ARG A 141 -14.72 -6.58 47.57
CA ARG A 141 -15.72 -6.78 46.50
C ARG A 141 -15.75 -8.23 46.03
N LEU A 142 -14.59 -8.84 45.79
CA LEU A 142 -14.49 -10.25 45.41
C LEU A 142 -15.02 -11.21 46.49
N LYS A 143 -14.77 -10.93 47.77
CA LYS A 143 -15.31 -11.72 48.89
C LYS A 143 -16.82 -11.66 48.97
N ILE A 144 -17.43 -10.51 48.69
CA ILE A 144 -18.89 -10.34 48.65
C ILE A 144 -19.48 -11.10 47.45
N ILE A 145 -18.88 -10.95 46.27
CA ILE A 145 -19.34 -11.61 45.03
C ILE A 145 -19.23 -13.14 45.14
N ASN A 146 -18.13 -13.64 45.73
CA ASN A 146 -17.90 -15.06 46.05
C ASN A 146 -18.28 -16.03 44.91
N CYS A 147 -17.95 -15.68 43.67
CA CYS A 147 -18.30 -16.48 42.49
C CYS A 147 -17.39 -17.72 42.34
N THR A 148 -17.91 -18.76 41.70
CA THR A 148 -17.12 -19.90 41.22
C THR A 148 -16.74 -19.74 39.73
N PRO A 149 -15.77 -20.51 39.21
CA PRO A 149 -15.46 -20.51 37.77
C PRO A 149 -16.67 -20.87 36.89
N ALA A 150 -17.56 -21.74 37.39
CA ALA A 150 -18.80 -22.10 36.71
C ALA A 150 -19.79 -20.92 36.64
N ASP A 151 -19.83 -20.09 37.68
CA ASP A 151 -20.64 -18.86 37.70
C ASP A 151 -20.10 -17.85 36.69
N VAL A 152 -18.78 -17.62 36.64
CA VAL A 152 -18.16 -16.74 35.63
C VAL A 152 -18.47 -17.23 34.22
N LYS A 153 -18.37 -18.55 33.97
CA LYS A 153 -18.72 -19.12 32.66
C LYS A 153 -20.20 -18.94 32.31
N ARG A 154 -21.10 -19.12 33.27
CA ARG A 154 -22.54 -18.86 33.09
C ARG A 154 -22.82 -17.39 32.82
N PHE A 155 -22.19 -16.50 33.58
CA PHE A 155 -22.28 -15.06 33.44
C PHE A 155 -21.90 -14.63 32.02
N LEU A 156 -20.74 -15.05 31.54
CA LEU A 156 -20.25 -14.73 30.19
C LEU A 156 -21.14 -15.27 29.07
N LYS A 157 -21.79 -16.42 29.29
CA LYS A 157 -22.75 -16.98 28.34
C LYS A 157 -24.04 -16.16 28.28
N GLN A 158 -24.50 -15.63 29.42
CA GLN A 158 -25.72 -14.82 29.50
C GLN A 158 -25.49 -13.35 29.10
N HIS A 159 -24.26 -12.86 29.25
CA HIS A 159 -23.84 -11.50 28.92
C HIS A 159 -22.73 -11.54 27.86
N PRO A 160 -23.07 -11.93 26.61
CA PRO A 160 -22.07 -12.05 25.55
C PRO A 160 -21.50 -10.65 25.18
N PRO A 161 -20.24 -10.56 24.69
CA PRO A 161 -19.57 -9.29 24.40
C PRO A 161 -20.38 -8.32 23.54
N GLU A 162 -21.10 -8.83 22.53
CA GLU A 162 -21.95 -8.06 21.61
C GLU A 162 -22.97 -7.18 22.35
N SER A 163 -23.50 -7.67 23.47
CA SER A 163 -24.50 -6.94 24.26
C SER A 163 -23.87 -5.88 25.18
N ARG A 164 -22.59 -6.07 25.53
CA ARG A 164 -21.87 -5.30 26.54
C ARG A 164 -21.06 -4.15 25.97
N ILE A 165 -20.58 -4.24 24.73
CA ILE A 165 -19.70 -3.21 24.15
C ILE A 165 -20.43 -1.91 23.82
N ASN A 166 -19.71 -0.80 23.86
CA ASN A 166 -20.21 0.48 23.39
C ASN A 166 -20.27 0.52 21.85
N PRO A 167 -21.22 1.27 21.24
CA PRO A 167 -21.27 1.46 19.80
C PRO A 167 -19.97 2.05 19.25
N GLY A 168 -19.56 1.67 18.03
CA GLY A 168 -18.40 2.25 17.34
C GLY A 168 -17.02 1.72 17.76
N ILE A 169 -16.84 1.20 18.98
CA ILE A 169 -15.51 0.77 19.49
C ILE A 169 -14.85 -0.31 18.63
N LYS A 170 -15.64 -1.30 18.18
CA LYS A 170 -15.12 -2.40 17.34
C LYS A 170 -14.56 -1.86 16.02
N LYS A 171 -15.26 -0.92 15.42
CA LYS A 171 -14.85 -0.26 14.17
C LYS A 171 -13.59 0.57 14.40
N LEU A 172 -13.53 1.33 15.47
CA LEU A 172 -12.34 2.11 15.84
C LEU A 172 -11.11 1.21 16.02
N ILE A 173 -11.20 0.16 16.85
CA ILE A 173 -10.10 -0.77 17.10
C ILE A 173 -9.65 -1.47 15.81
N SER A 174 -10.60 -1.96 15.01
CA SER A 174 -10.29 -2.58 13.71
C SER A 174 -9.57 -1.60 12.78
N SER A 175 -9.96 -0.32 12.80
CA SER A 175 -9.35 0.75 11.99
C SER A 175 -7.95 1.13 12.44
N LEU A 176 -7.68 1.13 13.75
CA LEU A 176 -6.35 1.34 14.33
C LEU A 176 -5.42 0.18 13.96
N MET A 177 -5.85 -1.06 14.20
CA MET A 177 -5.05 -2.25 13.90
C MET A 177 -4.77 -2.40 12.40
N ALA A 178 -5.73 -2.06 11.54
CA ALA A 178 -5.55 -2.07 10.08
C ALA A 178 -4.53 -1.02 9.57
N ARG A 179 -4.14 -0.05 10.40
CA ARG A 179 -3.07 0.93 10.19
C ARG A 179 -1.73 0.50 10.80
N GLY A 180 -1.69 -0.66 11.45
CA GLY A 180 -0.51 -1.15 12.16
C GLY A 180 -0.33 -0.54 13.55
N ILE A 181 -1.32 0.20 14.06
CA ILE A 181 -1.29 0.78 15.41
C ILE A 181 -1.56 -0.34 16.42
N HIS A 182 -0.71 -0.43 17.45
CA HIS A 182 -0.86 -1.43 18.50
C HIS A 182 -1.99 -1.04 19.46
N VAL A 183 -2.98 -1.92 19.62
CA VAL A 183 -4.10 -1.68 20.54
C VAL A 183 -3.91 -2.48 21.82
N TYR A 184 -4.09 -1.83 22.96
CA TYR A 184 -4.03 -2.41 24.29
C TYR A 184 -5.33 -2.16 25.06
N LEU A 185 -5.72 -3.12 25.89
CA LEU A 185 -6.79 -2.96 26.86
C LEU A 185 -6.16 -2.89 28.26
N ILE A 186 -6.41 -1.81 29.00
CA ILE A 186 -5.84 -1.61 30.34
C ILE A 186 -6.99 -1.30 31.30
N SER A 187 -7.30 -2.20 32.24
CA SER A 187 -8.39 -1.99 33.20
C SER A 187 -8.04 -2.48 34.61
N GLY A 188 -8.64 -1.84 35.62
CA GLY A 188 -8.63 -2.28 37.01
C GLY A 188 -9.57 -3.48 37.31
N GLY A 189 -10.37 -3.92 36.35
CA GLY A 189 -11.21 -5.12 36.46
C GLY A 189 -10.42 -6.41 36.22
N PHE A 190 -11.14 -7.50 35.90
CA PHE A 190 -10.59 -8.87 35.87
C PHE A 190 -10.54 -9.49 34.47
N ARG A 191 -9.40 -10.13 34.14
CA ARG A 191 -9.14 -10.76 32.84
C ARG A 191 -10.18 -11.81 32.48
N GLU A 192 -10.65 -12.60 33.44
CA GLU A 192 -11.65 -13.65 33.23
C GLU A 192 -12.93 -13.09 32.58
N ILE A 193 -13.28 -11.85 32.91
CA ILE A 193 -14.46 -11.16 32.37
C ILE A 193 -14.15 -10.46 31.04
N MET A 194 -12.91 -10.03 30.84
CA MET A 194 -12.47 -9.20 29.71
C MET A 194 -11.96 -9.97 28.50
N LEU A 195 -11.36 -11.14 28.68
CA LEU A 195 -10.79 -11.91 27.57
C LEU A 195 -11.81 -12.22 26.45
N PRO A 196 -13.09 -12.54 26.74
CA PRO A 196 -14.11 -12.65 25.70
C PRO A 196 -14.35 -11.35 24.92
N VAL A 197 -14.29 -10.20 25.60
CA VAL A 197 -14.41 -8.86 24.97
C VAL A 197 -13.19 -8.58 24.10
N ALA A 198 -11.97 -8.82 24.60
CA ALA A 198 -10.73 -8.67 23.84
C ALA A 198 -10.78 -9.52 22.55
N LYS A 199 -11.20 -10.79 22.67
CA LYS A 199 -11.40 -11.69 21.53
C LYS A 199 -12.40 -11.13 20.52
N TYR A 200 -13.54 -10.61 20.99
CA TYR A 200 -14.57 -10.04 20.14
C TYR A 200 -14.11 -8.78 19.39
N LEU A 201 -13.27 -7.96 20.04
CA LEU A 201 -12.65 -6.76 19.47
C LEU A 201 -11.43 -7.06 18.59
N GLY A 202 -10.96 -8.32 18.57
CA GLY A 202 -9.76 -8.72 17.82
C GLY A 202 -8.43 -8.36 18.49
N VAL A 203 -8.45 -7.92 19.75
CA VAL A 203 -7.24 -7.54 20.49
C VAL A 203 -6.53 -8.81 21.00
N PRO A 204 -5.22 -8.98 20.74
CA PRO A 204 -4.46 -10.12 21.23
C PRO A 204 -4.49 -10.21 22.76
N TYR A 205 -4.57 -11.42 23.32
CA TYR A 205 -4.59 -11.61 24.78
C TYR A 205 -3.33 -11.10 25.49
N GLY A 206 -2.18 -11.09 24.80
CA GLY A 206 -0.94 -10.50 25.31
C GLY A 206 -1.00 -8.98 25.47
N ASN A 207 -1.99 -8.32 24.87
CA ASN A 207 -2.19 -6.87 24.92
C ASN A 207 -3.26 -6.47 25.95
N VAL A 208 -3.66 -7.38 26.84
CA VAL A 208 -4.63 -7.12 27.91
C VAL A 208 -3.89 -7.03 29.25
N PHE A 209 -3.93 -5.85 29.85
CA PHE A 209 -3.48 -5.55 31.20
C PHE A 209 -4.70 -5.42 32.11
N ALA A 210 -4.91 -6.42 32.96
CA ALA A 210 -5.99 -6.42 33.93
C ALA A 210 -5.66 -7.43 35.04
N ASN A 211 -6.36 -7.31 36.16
CA ASN A 211 -6.17 -8.17 37.33
C ASN A 211 -6.59 -9.60 37.01
N ARG A 212 -5.99 -10.58 37.70
CA ARG A 212 -6.33 -12.00 37.56
C ARG A 212 -6.95 -12.54 38.83
N MET A 213 -8.06 -13.24 38.70
CA MET A 213 -8.66 -13.94 39.82
C MET A 213 -7.75 -15.12 40.24
N ASN A 214 -7.46 -15.21 41.53
CA ASN A 214 -6.76 -16.35 42.10
C ASN A 214 -7.77 -17.38 42.58
N TRP A 215 -7.66 -18.59 42.04
CA TRP A 215 -8.53 -19.70 42.35
C TRP A 215 -7.83 -20.71 43.24
N GLN A 216 -8.55 -21.26 44.19
CA GLN A 216 -8.20 -22.53 44.81
C GLN A 216 -8.39 -23.65 43.79
N TRP A 217 -7.45 -24.57 43.73
CA TRP A 217 -7.48 -25.72 42.82
C TRP A 217 -7.76 -26.99 43.61
N ASP A 218 -8.52 -27.88 42.99
CA ASP A 218 -8.72 -29.24 43.50
C ASP A 218 -7.57 -30.13 43.02
N ASP A 219 -6.82 -30.71 43.95
CA ASP A 219 -5.61 -31.49 43.65
C ASP A 219 -5.91 -32.82 42.90
N GLU A 220 -7.14 -33.34 42.99
CA GLU A 220 -7.54 -34.59 42.35
C GLU A 220 -8.03 -34.37 40.91
N THR A 221 -8.80 -33.31 40.69
CA THR A 221 -9.39 -32.99 39.37
C THR A 221 -8.56 -32.01 38.56
N GLY A 222 -7.69 -31.23 39.21
CA GLY A 222 -6.94 -30.15 38.58
C GLY A 222 -7.81 -28.98 38.13
N GLU A 223 -9.04 -28.85 38.66
CA GLU A 223 -10.00 -27.81 38.28
C GLU A 223 -10.07 -26.71 39.36
N PRO A 224 -10.30 -25.44 38.97
CA PRO A 224 -10.48 -24.35 39.92
C PRO A 224 -11.85 -24.46 40.61
N THR A 225 -11.90 -24.24 41.92
CA THR A 225 -13.09 -24.46 42.76
C THR A 225 -13.64 -23.19 43.39
N LYS A 226 -12.80 -22.44 44.11
CA LYS A 226 -13.22 -21.28 44.90
C LYS A 226 -12.31 -20.07 44.68
N LEU A 227 -12.90 -18.88 44.60
CA LEU A 227 -12.15 -17.64 44.55
C LEU A 227 -11.48 -17.36 45.91
N VAL A 228 -10.16 -17.13 45.90
CA VAL A 228 -9.38 -16.86 47.14
C VAL A 228 -8.77 -15.47 47.18
N GLY A 229 -8.79 -14.73 46.06
CA GLY A 229 -8.26 -13.38 45.95
C GLY A 229 -7.91 -13.06 44.51
N PHE A 230 -6.88 -12.25 44.32
CA PHE A 230 -6.37 -11.89 43.00
C PHE A 230 -4.86 -11.65 43.00
N ASP A 231 -4.27 -11.66 41.80
CA ASP A 231 -2.84 -11.49 41.60
C ASP A 231 -2.41 -10.04 41.83
N LEU A 232 -1.71 -9.81 42.96
CA LEU A 232 -1.17 -8.50 43.34
C LEU A 232 0.11 -8.09 42.59
N SER A 233 0.60 -8.93 41.67
CA SER A 233 1.74 -8.60 40.80
C SER A 233 1.32 -7.91 39.50
N GLU A 234 0.02 -7.95 39.16
CA GLU A 234 -0.53 -7.22 38.02
C GLU A 234 -0.47 -5.70 38.30
N PRO A 235 -0.02 -4.85 37.37
CA PRO A 235 0.12 -3.40 37.63
C PRO A 235 -1.19 -2.75 38.07
N THR A 236 -2.29 -3.17 37.45
CA THR A 236 -3.65 -2.68 37.69
C THR A 236 -4.25 -3.10 39.04
N ALA A 237 -3.51 -3.84 39.87
CA ALA A 237 -3.94 -4.27 41.20
C ALA A 237 -3.84 -3.14 42.23
N ARG A 238 -3.15 -2.04 41.91
CA ARG A 238 -2.84 -0.95 42.85
C ARG A 238 -3.10 0.42 42.21
N ASN A 239 -3.10 1.45 43.06
CA ASN A 239 -3.17 2.84 42.60
C ASN A 239 -2.04 3.12 41.59
N GLN A 240 -2.32 3.96 40.58
CA GLN A 240 -1.41 4.26 39.46
C GLN A 240 -1.05 3.06 38.56
N GLY A 241 -1.82 1.97 38.63
CA GLY A 241 -1.57 0.77 37.82
C GLY A 241 -1.67 0.96 36.30
N LYS A 242 -2.56 1.86 35.83
CA LYS A 242 -2.67 2.20 34.40
C LYS A 242 -1.42 2.95 33.89
N PRO A 243 -0.94 4.03 34.56
CA PRO A 243 0.36 4.62 34.27
C PRO A 243 1.51 3.61 34.25
N GLU A 244 1.58 2.71 35.24
CA GLU A 244 2.64 1.69 35.30
C GLU A 244 2.59 0.74 34.11
N ALA A 245 1.40 0.26 33.72
CA ALA A 245 1.24 -0.59 32.54
C ALA A 245 1.75 0.11 31.26
N ILE A 246 1.46 1.41 31.08
CA ILE A 246 1.96 2.18 29.93
C ILE A 246 3.48 2.36 30.02
N ALA A 247 4.04 2.62 31.20
CA ALA A 247 5.49 2.72 31.39
C ALA A 247 6.20 1.39 31.04
N GLN A 248 5.59 0.25 31.37
CA GLN A 248 6.09 -1.07 30.95
C GLN A 248 6.05 -1.24 29.43
N LEU A 249 4.99 -0.76 28.76
CA LEU A 249 4.92 -0.78 27.30
C LEU A 249 6.05 0.02 26.65
N ARG A 250 6.32 1.25 27.12
CA ARG A 250 7.44 2.07 26.61
C ARG A 250 8.81 1.44 26.84
N LYS A 251 8.96 0.68 27.92
CA LYS A 251 10.20 -0.04 28.22
C LYS A 251 10.42 -1.22 27.27
N ASN A 252 9.34 -1.90 26.90
CA ASN A 252 9.40 -3.13 26.12
C ASN A 252 9.35 -2.89 24.61
N PHE A 253 8.79 -1.76 24.18
CA PHE A 253 8.58 -1.43 22.78
C PHE A 253 9.06 -0.01 22.46
N PRO A 254 9.64 0.21 21.26
CA PRO A 254 10.14 1.52 20.84
C PRO A 254 9.00 2.43 20.36
N TYR A 255 7.97 2.62 21.18
CA TYR A 255 6.85 3.51 20.87
C TYR A 255 7.25 4.97 21.14
N ASN A 256 7.13 5.81 20.12
CA ASN A 256 7.31 7.25 20.24
C ASN A 256 6.08 7.88 20.87
N SER A 257 4.89 7.45 20.45
CA SER A 257 3.62 7.99 20.92
C SER A 257 2.62 6.94 21.39
N ILE A 258 2.00 7.17 22.56
CA ILE A 258 0.96 6.33 23.16
C ILE A 258 -0.22 7.21 23.57
N VAL A 259 -1.42 6.84 23.12
CA VAL A 259 -2.67 7.51 23.49
C VAL A 259 -3.43 6.68 24.54
N MET A 260 -3.99 7.31 25.55
CA MET A 260 -4.91 6.68 26.51
C MET A 260 -6.34 7.16 26.27
N ILE A 261 -7.30 6.24 26.25
CA ILE A 261 -8.73 6.53 26.08
C ILE A 261 -9.51 5.90 27.24
N GLY A 262 -10.27 6.70 27.98
CA GLY A 262 -11.04 6.22 29.13
C GLY A 262 -12.03 7.23 29.71
N ASP A 263 -12.90 6.81 30.62
CA ASP A 263 -13.90 7.67 31.26
C ASP A 263 -13.49 8.17 32.65
N GLY A 264 -12.49 7.54 33.28
CA GLY A 264 -12.19 7.67 34.69
C GLY A 264 -11.01 8.56 35.05
N ILE A 265 -10.87 8.84 36.35
CA ILE A 265 -9.71 9.57 36.90
C ILE A 265 -8.43 8.74 36.75
N THR A 266 -8.50 7.42 36.90
CA THR A 266 -7.34 6.52 36.73
C THR A 266 -6.81 6.51 35.29
N ASP A 267 -7.64 6.87 34.31
CA ASP A 267 -7.23 7.04 32.91
C ASP A 267 -6.56 8.39 32.67
N LEU A 268 -7.12 9.45 33.26
CA LEU A 268 -6.53 10.79 33.24
C LEU A 268 -5.16 10.79 33.91
N GLU A 269 -4.98 10.04 35.00
CA GLU A 269 -3.69 9.85 35.65
C GLU A 269 -2.63 9.30 34.69
N ALA A 270 -3.02 8.54 33.66
CA ALA A 270 -2.09 7.91 32.73
C ALA A 270 -1.21 8.91 31.95
N VAL A 271 -1.61 10.18 31.83
CA VAL A 271 -0.79 11.26 31.22
C VAL A 271 -0.04 12.12 32.24
N GLN A 272 -0.28 11.93 33.54
CA GLN A 272 0.29 12.78 34.60
C GLN A 272 1.66 12.30 35.09
N PHE A 273 2.13 11.14 34.62
CA PHE A 273 3.39 10.53 35.02
C PHE A 273 4.44 10.57 33.90
N SER A 274 5.69 10.79 34.28
CA SER A 274 6.83 10.64 33.36
C SER A 274 6.91 9.19 32.86
N GLY A 275 6.79 9.00 31.55
CA GLY A 275 6.72 7.67 30.92
C GLY A 275 5.29 7.14 30.73
N GLY A 276 4.27 7.93 31.05
CA GLY A 276 2.86 7.65 30.76
C GLY A 276 2.48 7.91 29.29
N ALA A 277 1.17 8.06 29.02
CA ALA A 277 0.64 8.40 27.70
C ALA A 277 0.98 9.86 27.33
N ASP A 278 1.00 10.16 26.02
CA ASP A 278 1.24 11.52 25.48
C ASP A 278 -0.05 12.31 25.26
N LEU A 279 -1.18 11.61 25.18
CA LEU A 279 -2.49 12.19 24.94
C LEU A 279 -3.55 11.40 25.70
N PHE A 280 -4.41 12.11 26.45
CA PHE A 280 -5.57 11.52 27.07
C PHE A 280 -6.86 11.97 26.39
N ILE A 281 -7.61 11.00 25.87
CA ILE A 281 -8.93 11.21 25.28
C ILE A 281 -9.99 10.73 26.27
N GLY A 282 -10.75 11.67 26.84
CA GLY A 282 -11.86 11.37 27.73
C GLY A 282 -13.08 10.86 26.96
N TYR A 283 -13.70 9.78 27.43
CA TYR A 283 -14.89 9.18 26.83
C TYR A 283 -16.10 9.33 27.75
N GLY A 284 -17.19 9.92 27.24
CA GLY A 284 -18.36 10.33 28.03
C GLY A 284 -19.68 9.65 27.70
N TYR A 285 -19.70 8.59 26.88
CA TYR A 285 -20.96 8.00 26.41
C TYR A 285 -21.83 7.43 27.53
N ASN A 286 -21.22 6.67 28.47
CA ASN A 286 -21.95 6.04 29.57
C ASN A 286 -22.06 7.00 30.77
N VAL A 287 -20.92 7.53 31.20
CA VAL A 287 -20.80 8.42 32.35
C VAL A 287 -19.89 9.58 32.00
N ALA A 288 -20.40 10.80 32.10
CA ALA A 288 -19.64 12.01 31.85
C ALA A 288 -19.19 12.62 33.19
N ARG A 289 -17.93 12.40 33.56
CA ARG A 289 -17.39 12.84 34.86
C ARG A 289 -16.85 14.28 34.75
N PRO A 290 -17.34 15.25 35.57
CA PRO A 290 -16.96 16.66 35.42
C PRO A 290 -15.44 16.91 35.46
N THR A 291 -14.72 16.24 36.37
CA THR A 291 -13.26 16.37 36.50
C THR A 291 -12.52 15.89 35.26
N VAL A 292 -12.94 14.76 34.68
CA VAL A 292 -12.34 14.17 33.48
C VAL A 292 -12.65 15.04 32.26
N MET A 293 -13.89 15.52 32.14
CA MET A 293 -14.30 16.43 31.07
C MET A 293 -13.48 17.73 31.05
N ALA A 294 -13.18 18.28 32.22
CA ALA A 294 -12.43 19.53 32.35
C ALA A 294 -10.92 19.36 32.06
N GLN A 295 -10.36 18.18 32.31
CA GLN A 295 -8.90 17.95 32.25
C GLN A 295 -8.45 17.15 31.03
N ALA A 296 -9.35 16.47 30.31
CA ALA A 296 -8.99 15.73 29.11
C ALA A 296 -8.41 16.64 28.00
N ASP A 297 -7.42 16.13 27.28
CA ASP A 297 -6.82 16.82 26.14
C ASP A 297 -7.79 16.93 24.96
N TRP A 298 -8.64 15.91 24.84
CA TRP A 298 -9.77 15.84 23.93
C TRP A 298 -10.89 15.01 24.59
N PHE A 299 -12.13 15.49 24.55
CA PHE A 299 -13.27 14.77 25.11
C PHE A 299 -14.28 14.39 24.02
N VAL A 300 -14.72 13.13 24.00
CA VAL A 300 -15.67 12.60 23.02
C VAL A 300 -16.81 11.82 23.66
N TYR A 301 -17.99 11.86 23.04
CA TYR A 301 -19.15 11.05 23.42
C TYR A 301 -19.40 9.87 22.47
N ASP A 302 -18.67 9.80 21.36
CA ASP A 302 -18.88 8.82 20.31
C ASP A 302 -17.53 8.46 19.67
N PHE A 303 -17.24 7.16 19.56
CA PHE A 303 -16.03 6.66 18.93
C PHE A 303 -15.96 6.97 17.43
N ASP A 304 -17.08 7.26 16.77
CA ASP A 304 -17.07 7.66 15.36
C ASP A 304 -16.37 9.01 15.14
N VAL A 305 -16.31 9.87 16.16
CA VAL A 305 -15.52 11.12 16.13
C VAL A 305 -14.03 10.80 16.01
N LEU A 306 -13.53 9.87 16.82
CA LEU A 306 -12.12 9.44 16.78
C LEU A 306 -11.81 8.71 15.48
N THR A 307 -12.72 7.84 15.06
CA THR A 307 -12.60 7.06 13.82
C THR A 307 -12.50 7.99 12.60
N SER A 308 -13.35 9.00 12.51
CA SER A 308 -13.36 9.96 11.40
C SER A 308 -12.13 10.89 11.41
N ALA A 309 -11.52 11.10 12.57
CA ALA A 309 -10.30 11.89 12.71
C ALA A 309 -9.02 11.14 12.28
N LEU A 310 -9.07 9.81 12.13
CA LEU A 310 -7.96 9.02 11.61
C LEU A 310 -7.56 9.48 10.21
N LYS A 311 -6.25 9.49 9.94
CA LYS A 311 -5.73 9.84 8.63
C LYS A 311 -6.14 8.77 7.59
N ARG A 312 -6.50 9.25 6.40
CA ARG A 312 -6.58 8.47 5.16
C ARG A 312 -5.46 8.91 4.22
N SER A 313 -4.81 7.96 3.60
CA SER A 313 -3.72 8.21 2.65
C SER A 313 -4.30 8.46 1.26
N LYS A 314 -3.98 9.61 0.67
CA LYS A 314 -4.33 9.92 -0.72
C LYS A 314 -3.33 9.29 -1.67
N ILE A 315 -3.83 8.62 -2.71
CA ILE A 315 -3.01 7.93 -3.70
C ILE A 315 -3.01 8.73 -5.01
N ALA A 316 -1.83 8.89 -5.60
CA ALA A 316 -1.68 9.39 -6.96
C ALA A 316 -0.81 8.45 -7.80
N MET A 317 -1.35 8.01 -8.93
CA MET A 317 -0.60 7.30 -9.98
C MET A 317 0.00 8.29 -10.95
N VAL A 318 1.29 8.15 -11.21
CA VAL A 318 2.06 8.93 -12.17
C VAL A 318 2.34 8.04 -13.37
N GLY A 319 1.37 8.01 -14.29
CA GLY A 319 1.41 7.21 -15.50
C GLY A 319 0.03 6.68 -15.88
N SER A 320 -0.18 6.46 -17.18
CA SER A 320 -1.49 6.07 -17.73
C SER A 320 -1.37 5.06 -18.89
N GLY A 321 -0.22 4.38 -19.01
CA GLY A 321 -0.04 3.29 -19.97
C GLY A 321 -0.75 2.01 -19.54
N ALA A 322 -0.64 0.94 -20.35
CA ALA A 322 -1.32 -0.33 -20.10
C ALA A 322 -1.11 -0.88 -18.68
N TRP A 323 0.16 -0.95 -18.24
CA TRP A 323 0.48 -1.43 -16.90
C TRP A 323 0.00 -0.50 -15.78
N ALA A 324 0.06 0.83 -16.00
CA ALA A 324 -0.45 1.79 -15.03
C ALA A 324 -1.97 1.66 -14.86
N CYS A 325 -2.70 1.38 -15.94
CA CYS A 325 -4.14 1.15 -15.89
C CYS A 325 -4.49 -0.16 -15.18
N ALA A 326 -3.79 -1.25 -15.46
CA ALA A 326 -3.99 -2.53 -14.77
C ALA A 326 -3.65 -2.43 -13.27
N ALA A 327 -2.56 -1.73 -12.94
CA ALA A 327 -2.21 -1.39 -11.57
C ALA A 327 -3.29 -0.53 -10.89
N MET A 328 -3.79 0.49 -11.59
CA MET A 328 -4.86 1.36 -11.07
C MET A 328 -6.15 0.59 -10.80
N HIS A 329 -6.53 -0.36 -11.68
CA HIS A 329 -7.68 -1.26 -11.46
C HIS A 329 -7.53 -2.02 -10.13
N MET A 330 -6.38 -2.66 -9.88
CA MET A 330 -6.12 -3.34 -8.61
C MET A 330 -6.18 -2.40 -7.40
N ILE A 331 -5.55 -1.22 -7.50
CA ILE A 331 -5.54 -0.23 -6.42
C ILE A 331 -6.97 0.23 -6.12
N SER A 332 -7.76 0.55 -7.16
CA SER A 332 -9.15 0.95 -7.04
C SER A 332 -9.98 -0.12 -6.32
N GLN A 333 -9.85 -1.39 -6.72
CA GLN A 333 -10.53 -2.50 -6.07
C GLN A 333 -10.20 -2.58 -4.58
N SER A 334 -8.91 -2.50 -4.20
CA SER A 334 -8.49 -2.51 -2.80
C SER A 334 -9.11 -1.36 -2.02
N VAL A 335 -9.09 -0.14 -2.58
CA VAL A 335 -9.66 1.06 -1.93
C VAL A 335 -11.18 0.95 -1.78
N LEU A 336 -11.90 0.47 -2.79
CA LEU A 336 -13.36 0.30 -2.74
C LEU A 336 -13.76 -0.82 -1.78
N GLN A 337 -13.04 -1.94 -1.79
CA GLN A 337 -13.26 -3.06 -0.87
C GLN A 337 -13.04 -2.65 0.58
N GLU A 338 -11.99 -1.86 0.85
CA GLU A 338 -11.71 -1.38 2.20
C GLU A 338 -12.75 -0.36 2.67
N ASN A 339 -13.14 0.59 1.83
CA ASN A 339 -14.07 1.67 2.19
C ASN A 339 -15.55 1.23 2.25
N SER A 340 -15.91 0.08 1.68
CA SER A 340 -17.25 -0.51 1.78
C SER A 340 -17.44 -1.37 3.04
N ASN A 341 -16.40 -1.62 3.83
CA ASN A 341 -16.49 -2.41 5.04
C ASN A 341 -17.03 -1.57 6.21
N GLU A 342 -18.26 -1.84 6.65
CA GLU A 342 -18.91 -1.12 7.75
C GLU A 342 -18.14 -1.18 9.09
N ASN A 343 -17.36 -2.23 9.30
CA ASN A 343 -16.55 -2.43 10.51
C ASN A 343 -15.15 -1.82 10.41
N LEU A 344 -14.83 -1.11 9.33
CA LEU A 344 -13.50 -0.56 9.10
C LEU A 344 -13.59 0.85 8.51
N TYR A 345 -12.84 1.78 9.08
CA TYR A 345 -12.56 3.05 8.43
C TYR A 345 -11.29 2.89 7.59
N GLY A 346 -11.45 2.84 6.27
CA GLY A 346 -10.38 2.51 5.34
C GLY A 346 -9.12 3.37 5.52
N VAL A 347 -7.96 2.79 5.26
CA VAL A 347 -6.65 3.44 5.31
C VAL A 347 -6.46 4.37 4.13
N PHE A 348 -7.06 4.05 2.99
CA PHE A 348 -6.95 4.85 1.78
C PHE A 348 -8.13 5.79 1.60
N ASP A 349 -7.85 7.00 1.09
CA ASP A 349 -8.88 7.92 0.64
C ASP A 349 -9.70 7.27 -0.48
N GLN A 350 -10.99 7.62 -0.56
CA GLN A 350 -11.87 7.05 -1.58
C GLN A 350 -11.39 7.47 -2.97
N GLU A 351 -11.07 8.75 -3.17
CA GLU A 351 -10.65 9.27 -4.48
C GLU A 351 -9.17 8.95 -4.73
N ILE A 352 -8.89 8.36 -5.89
CA ILE A 352 -7.54 8.11 -6.37
C ILE A 352 -7.31 8.93 -7.64
N LYS A 353 -6.19 9.65 -7.70
CA LYS A 353 -5.83 10.44 -8.88
C LYS A 353 -4.91 9.65 -9.79
N MET A 354 -5.14 9.72 -11.10
CA MET A 354 -4.24 9.18 -12.12
C MET A 354 -3.79 10.29 -13.03
N TRP A 355 -2.50 10.61 -13.03
CA TRP A 355 -1.93 11.53 -13.99
C TRP A 355 -1.88 10.89 -15.37
N VAL A 356 -2.53 11.55 -16.33
CA VAL A 356 -2.58 11.15 -17.73
C VAL A 356 -1.89 12.24 -18.54
N PHE A 357 -0.88 11.89 -19.32
CA PHE A 357 -0.33 12.83 -20.29
C PHE A 357 -1.41 13.15 -21.33
N GLU A 358 -1.75 14.43 -21.49
CA GLU A 358 -2.90 14.81 -22.31
C GLU A 358 -2.63 14.53 -23.80
N GLU A 359 -3.58 13.83 -24.42
CA GLU A 359 -3.52 13.44 -25.82
C GLU A 359 -4.90 13.58 -26.46
N ASP A 360 -4.92 13.82 -27.77
CA ASP A 360 -6.16 13.71 -28.55
C ASP A 360 -6.54 12.22 -28.72
N TYR A 361 -7.76 11.88 -28.34
CA TYR A 361 -8.38 10.59 -28.62
C TYR A 361 -9.68 10.82 -29.39
N LYS A 362 -9.59 10.67 -30.72
CA LYS A 362 -10.72 10.81 -31.64
C LYS A 362 -11.41 12.18 -31.52
N GLY A 363 -10.64 13.26 -31.40
CA GLY A 363 -11.14 14.64 -31.31
C GLY A 363 -11.58 15.08 -29.92
N GLN A 364 -11.31 14.29 -28.89
CA GLN A 364 -11.58 14.61 -27.48
C GLN A 364 -10.31 14.48 -26.66
N LYS A 365 -10.23 15.16 -25.51
CA LYS A 365 -9.15 14.94 -24.56
C LYS A 365 -9.27 13.54 -23.98
N LEU A 366 -8.15 12.81 -23.94
CA LEU A 366 -8.13 11.46 -23.39
C LEU A 366 -8.57 11.44 -21.92
N THR A 367 -8.23 12.48 -21.14
CA THR A 367 -8.66 12.60 -19.74
C THR A 367 -10.18 12.67 -19.57
N ASP A 368 -10.86 13.46 -20.41
CA ASP A 368 -12.32 13.57 -20.39
C ASP A 368 -12.96 12.21 -20.72
N VAL A 369 -12.45 11.52 -21.75
CA VAL A 369 -12.94 10.19 -22.15
C VAL A 369 -12.75 9.17 -21.02
N ILE A 370 -11.61 9.19 -20.33
CA ILE A 370 -11.33 8.28 -19.21
C ILE A 370 -12.30 8.55 -18.05
N ASN A 371 -12.51 9.82 -17.70
CA ASN A 371 -13.40 10.19 -16.59
C ASN A 371 -14.87 9.85 -16.89
N GLU A 372 -15.31 9.98 -18.15
CA GLU A 372 -16.67 9.62 -18.56
C GLU A 372 -16.90 8.11 -18.62
N LYS A 373 -15.95 7.35 -19.15
CA LYS A 373 -16.11 5.91 -19.40
C LYS A 373 -15.58 5.01 -18.29
N ASN A 374 -14.79 5.57 -17.38
CA ASN A 374 -14.06 4.83 -16.37
C ASN A 374 -13.12 3.75 -16.94
N GLU A 375 -12.53 4.03 -18.10
CA GLU A 375 -11.70 3.11 -18.87
C GLU A 375 -10.64 3.92 -19.62
N ASN A 376 -9.45 3.36 -19.85
CA ASN A 376 -8.49 3.93 -20.79
C ASN A 376 -8.56 3.22 -22.15
N PRO A 377 -9.36 3.74 -23.11
CA PRO A 377 -9.64 3.03 -24.37
C PRO A 377 -8.48 3.05 -25.36
N LYS A 378 -7.38 3.75 -25.04
CA LYS A 378 -6.16 3.79 -25.85
C LYS A 378 -5.14 2.77 -25.40
N TYR A 379 -4.92 2.65 -24.09
CA TYR A 379 -3.81 1.89 -23.54
C TYR A 379 -4.21 0.55 -22.90
N LEU A 380 -5.45 0.41 -22.44
CA LEU A 380 -5.97 -0.85 -21.89
C LEU A 380 -7.49 -0.95 -22.13
N PRO A 381 -7.91 -1.14 -23.39
CA PRO A 381 -9.33 -1.18 -23.73
C PRO A 381 -10.04 -2.39 -23.10
N GLY A 382 -11.27 -2.20 -22.66
CA GLY A 382 -12.13 -3.22 -22.05
C GLY A 382 -11.94 -3.44 -20.54
N VAL A 383 -10.96 -2.79 -19.91
CA VAL A 383 -10.69 -2.91 -18.47
C VAL A 383 -11.15 -1.65 -17.75
N ALA A 384 -12.10 -1.80 -16.82
CA ALA A 384 -12.55 -0.70 -15.98
C ALA A 384 -11.42 -0.27 -15.04
N LEU A 385 -11.26 1.04 -14.81
CA LEU A 385 -10.29 1.57 -13.85
C LEU A 385 -10.87 1.61 -12.42
N GLY A 386 -12.20 1.65 -12.31
CA GLY A 386 -12.96 1.71 -11.08
C GLY A 386 -13.49 3.11 -10.76
N SER A 387 -14.74 3.18 -10.27
CA SER A 387 -15.54 4.42 -10.16
C SER A 387 -14.95 5.57 -9.31
N ASN A 388 -13.90 5.29 -8.56
CA ASN A 388 -13.22 6.22 -7.66
C ASN A 388 -11.89 6.75 -8.22
N VAL A 389 -11.60 6.47 -9.49
CA VAL A 389 -10.40 6.96 -10.18
C VAL A 389 -10.72 8.22 -10.98
N THR A 390 -9.94 9.28 -10.73
CA THR A 390 -10.02 10.55 -11.47
C THR A 390 -8.77 10.73 -12.33
N ALA A 391 -8.93 10.79 -13.65
CA ALA A 391 -7.88 11.15 -14.60
C ALA A 391 -7.60 12.66 -14.58
N VAL A 392 -6.35 13.04 -14.37
CA VAL A 392 -5.91 14.43 -14.23
C VAL A 392 -4.78 14.73 -15.23
N PRO A 393 -4.91 15.76 -16.08
CA PRO A 393 -3.88 16.06 -17.08
C PRO A 393 -2.66 16.81 -16.53
N ASP A 394 -2.86 17.60 -15.48
CA ASP A 394 -1.78 18.33 -14.82
C ASP A 394 -1.09 17.48 -13.76
N LEU A 395 0.21 17.25 -13.95
CA LEU A 395 1.03 16.42 -13.06
C LEU A 395 1.05 16.95 -11.62
N VAL A 396 1.21 18.26 -11.43
CA VAL A 396 1.33 18.84 -10.09
C VAL A 396 0.02 18.72 -9.33
N SER A 397 -1.11 19.03 -9.99
CA SER A 397 -2.46 18.90 -9.42
C SER A 397 -2.81 17.46 -9.05
N ALA A 398 -2.25 16.47 -9.78
CA ALA A 398 -2.43 15.06 -9.46
C ALA A 398 -1.68 14.64 -8.17
N VAL A 399 -0.49 15.21 -7.91
CA VAL A 399 0.43 14.71 -6.86
C VAL A 399 0.55 15.60 -5.62
N PHE A 400 0.13 16.87 -5.67
CA PHE A 400 0.48 17.85 -4.62
C PHE A 400 0.00 17.46 -3.20
N ASP A 401 -1.14 16.80 -3.09
CA ASP A 401 -1.72 16.36 -1.82
C ASP A 401 -1.66 14.85 -1.60
N ALA A 402 -0.94 14.11 -2.47
CA ALA A 402 -0.80 12.67 -2.36
C ALA A 402 0.15 12.28 -1.22
N ASP A 403 -0.27 11.33 -0.38
CA ASP A 403 0.58 10.68 0.63
C ASP A 403 1.34 9.49 0.01
N ILE A 404 0.79 8.91 -1.06
CA ILE A 404 1.35 7.75 -1.77
C ILE A 404 1.47 8.07 -3.26
N LEU A 405 2.68 7.95 -3.78
CA LEU A 405 2.99 8.11 -5.21
C LEU A 405 3.29 6.75 -5.85
N VAL A 406 2.51 6.38 -6.86
CA VAL A 406 2.76 5.18 -7.68
C VAL A 406 3.35 5.62 -9.01
N ILE A 407 4.64 5.37 -9.24
CA ILE A 407 5.32 5.81 -10.46
C ILE A 407 5.31 4.67 -11.48
N CYS A 408 4.57 4.84 -12.58
CA CYS A 408 4.42 3.83 -13.62
C CYS A 408 4.42 4.45 -15.02
N ALA A 409 5.51 5.16 -15.33
CA ALA A 409 5.77 5.73 -16.65
C ALA A 409 6.95 5.02 -17.34
N PRO A 410 7.06 5.08 -18.69
CA PRO A 410 8.27 4.61 -19.37
C PRO A 410 9.54 5.28 -18.81
N HIS A 411 10.59 4.49 -18.56
CA HIS A 411 11.77 4.92 -17.79
C HIS A 411 12.45 6.19 -18.33
N GLN A 412 12.43 6.38 -19.65
CA GLN A 412 13.02 7.53 -20.32
C GLN A 412 12.38 8.87 -19.90
N PHE A 413 11.13 8.85 -19.44
CA PHE A 413 10.40 10.06 -19.02
C PHE A 413 10.50 10.33 -17.52
N VAL A 414 10.85 9.33 -16.70
CA VAL A 414 10.79 9.43 -15.23
C VAL A 414 11.70 10.54 -14.69
N HIS A 415 12.89 10.74 -15.27
CA HIS A 415 13.78 11.84 -14.86
C HIS A 415 13.13 13.22 -15.05
N GLY A 416 12.47 13.44 -16.19
CA GLY A 416 11.76 14.68 -16.49
C GLY A 416 10.53 14.89 -15.62
N ILE A 417 9.81 13.80 -15.33
CA ILE A 417 8.66 13.79 -14.41
C ILE A 417 9.12 14.17 -12.99
N CYS A 418 10.17 13.53 -12.47
CA CYS A 418 10.73 13.84 -11.15
C CYS A 418 11.08 15.32 -11.04
N LYS A 419 11.78 15.89 -12.05
CA LYS A 419 12.11 17.32 -12.09
C LYS A 419 10.90 18.24 -11.94
N LYS A 420 9.75 17.89 -12.54
CA LYS A 420 8.53 18.69 -12.46
C LYS A 420 7.86 18.63 -11.09
N MET A 421 8.04 17.52 -10.36
CA MET A 421 7.48 17.27 -9.03
C MET A 421 8.36 17.78 -7.87
N MET A 422 9.64 18.08 -8.09
CA MET A 422 10.55 18.56 -7.04
C MET A 422 9.97 19.79 -6.32
N GLY A 423 9.88 19.71 -4.98
CA GLY A 423 9.32 20.76 -4.13
C GLY A 423 7.81 20.98 -4.26
N LYS A 424 7.08 20.05 -4.89
CA LYS A 424 5.63 20.14 -5.14
C LYS A 424 4.86 18.89 -4.70
N ILE A 425 5.48 18.08 -3.85
CA ILE A 425 4.88 16.90 -3.23
C ILE A 425 4.94 17.07 -1.70
N LYS A 426 4.16 16.29 -0.96
CA LYS A 426 4.28 16.23 0.51
C LYS A 426 5.66 15.70 0.90
N GLU A 427 6.27 16.29 1.92
CA GLU A 427 7.60 15.91 2.41
C GLU A 427 7.63 14.48 2.99
N ASN A 428 6.52 14.01 3.55
CA ASN A 428 6.36 12.68 4.12
C ASN A 428 5.66 11.68 3.17
N ALA A 429 5.54 12.01 1.89
CA ALA A 429 5.01 11.08 0.91
C ALA A 429 5.93 9.84 0.77
N ILE A 430 5.34 8.70 0.44
CA ILE A 430 6.08 7.48 0.10
C ILE A 430 5.84 7.13 -1.36
N ALA A 431 6.83 6.54 -2.02
CA ALA A 431 6.74 6.15 -3.42
C ALA A 431 6.90 4.65 -3.63
N ILE A 432 6.28 4.15 -4.68
CA ILE A 432 6.57 2.84 -5.25
C ILE A 432 6.71 2.95 -6.78
N SER A 433 7.82 2.46 -7.32
CA SER A 433 8.08 2.42 -8.76
C SER A 433 7.68 1.07 -9.35
N LEU A 434 6.85 1.10 -10.39
CA LEU A 434 6.52 -0.04 -11.24
C LEU A 434 7.28 0.01 -12.57
N THR A 435 8.10 1.05 -12.76
CA THR A 435 8.85 1.29 -13.99
C THR A 435 10.05 0.34 -14.08
N LYS A 436 10.09 -0.45 -15.17
CA LYS A 436 11.24 -1.28 -15.52
C LYS A 436 12.22 -0.52 -16.42
N GLY A 437 13.49 -0.52 -16.06
CA GLY A 437 14.57 0.19 -16.76
C GLY A 437 15.61 0.75 -15.79
N MET A 438 16.68 1.30 -16.34
CA MET A 438 17.66 2.07 -15.59
C MET A 438 18.02 3.33 -16.38
N ARG A 439 18.78 4.24 -15.77
CA ARG A 439 19.38 5.36 -16.48
C ARG A 439 20.89 5.19 -16.46
N VAL A 440 21.51 5.15 -17.62
CA VAL A 440 22.98 5.15 -17.74
C VAL A 440 23.47 6.55 -18.06
N ARG A 441 24.44 7.02 -17.28
CA ARG A 441 25.09 8.32 -17.45
C ARG A 441 26.59 8.17 -17.24
N PRO A 442 27.40 9.21 -17.56
CA PRO A 442 28.83 9.21 -17.27
C PRO A 442 29.17 8.97 -15.78
N ASP A 443 28.26 9.30 -14.85
CA ASP A 443 28.40 9.04 -13.41
C ASP A 443 27.97 7.62 -12.99
N GLY A 444 27.60 6.76 -13.94
CA GLY A 444 27.26 5.35 -13.73
C GLY A 444 25.78 5.01 -13.94
N PRO A 445 25.43 3.71 -13.84
CA PRO A 445 24.03 3.28 -13.84
C PRO A 445 23.29 3.78 -12.61
N GLN A 446 22.08 4.26 -12.81
CA GLN A 446 21.17 4.65 -11.73
C GLN A 446 19.83 3.93 -11.90
N LEU A 447 19.38 3.27 -10.84
CA LEU A 447 18.04 2.70 -10.76
C LEU A 447 16.96 3.79 -10.72
N ILE A 448 15.74 3.45 -11.14
CA ILE A 448 14.62 4.40 -11.17
C ILE A 448 14.19 4.74 -9.75
N SER A 449 14.11 3.75 -8.85
CA SER A 449 13.84 3.98 -7.43
C SER A 449 14.84 4.95 -6.79
N GLN A 450 16.14 4.74 -7.03
CA GLN A 450 17.21 5.62 -6.56
C GLN A 450 17.11 7.03 -7.15
N MET A 451 16.70 7.15 -8.42
CA MET A 451 16.47 8.44 -9.06
C MET A 451 15.30 9.18 -8.42
N ILE A 452 14.19 8.48 -8.15
CA ILE A 452 13.01 9.02 -7.47
C ILE A 452 13.41 9.49 -6.07
N SER A 453 14.03 8.62 -5.27
CA SER A 453 14.46 8.95 -3.91
C SER A 453 15.43 10.13 -3.86
N LYS A 454 16.43 10.16 -4.75
CA LYS A 454 17.40 11.26 -4.80
C LYS A 454 16.75 12.59 -5.20
N ASN A 455 15.86 12.59 -6.18
CA ASN A 455 15.30 13.83 -6.73
C ASN A 455 14.14 14.37 -5.89
N LEU A 456 13.36 13.50 -5.25
CA LEU A 456 12.15 13.87 -4.52
C LEU A 456 12.32 13.84 -3.00
N ASN A 457 13.45 13.32 -2.50
CA ASN A 457 13.75 13.19 -1.07
C ASN A 457 12.72 12.36 -0.29
N ILE A 458 12.26 11.25 -0.88
CA ILE A 458 11.30 10.31 -0.30
C ILE A 458 11.76 8.86 -0.45
N ASP A 459 11.27 7.97 0.41
CA ASP A 459 11.49 6.52 0.26
C ASP A 459 10.77 5.99 -0.98
N CYS A 460 11.45 5.16 -1.78
CA CYS A 460 10.87 4.56 -2.98
C CYS A 460 11.07 3.05 -2.96
N SER A 461 9.98 2.31 -2.73
CA SER A 461 9.93 0.86 -2.97
C SER A 461 9.78 0.56 -4.47
N VAL A 462 9.83 -0.71 -4.84
CA VAL A 462 9.60 -1.15 -6.23
C VAL A 462 8.63 -2.32 -6.27
N LEU A 463 7.82 -2.42 -7.33
CA LEU A 463 7.01 -3.59 -7.64
C LEU A 463 7.47 -4.17 -8.98
N MET A 464 7.94 -5.42 -8.95
CA MET A 464 8.50 -6.13 -10.10
C MET A 464 7.94 -7.55 -10.14
N GLY A 465 7.77 -8.14 -11.32
CA GLY A 465 7.14 -9.46 -11.45
C GLY A 465 6.71 -9.78 -12.88
N ALA A 466 6.33 -11.04 -13.07
CA ALA A 466 5.84 -11.64 -14.33
C ALA A 466 4.43 -11.17 -14.72
N ASN A 467 4.26 -9.86 -14.94
CA ASN A 467 2.95 -9.24 -14.91
C ASN A 467 2.58 -8.61 -16.26
N VAL A 468 2.02 -9.40 -17.17
CA VAL A 468 1.50 -8.87 -18.45
C VAL A 468 0.22 -8.08 -18.19
N ALA A 469 0.19 -6.81 -18.61
CA ALA A 469 -0.86 -5.86 -18.24
C ALA A 469 -2.28 -6.32 -18.62
N THR A 470 -2.46 -6.92 -19.79
CA THR A 470 -3.76 -7.42 -20.25
C THR A 470 -4.27 -8.54 -19.35
N ASN A 471 -3.43 -9.53 -19.04
CA ASN A 471 -3.79 -10.66 -18.18
C ASN A 471 -4.16 -10.21 -16.76
N ILE A 472 -3.46 -9.20 -16.23
CA ILE A 472 -3.83 -8.61 -14.94
C ILE A 472 -5.15 -7.84 -15.02
N GLY A 473 -5.40 -7.15 -16.14
CA GLY A 473 -6.68 -6.50 -16.41
C GLY A 473 -7.84 -7.48 -16.54
N ASP A 474 -7.57 -8.69 -17.05
CA ASP A 474 -8.50 -9.81 -17.15
C ASP A 474 -8.60 -10.64 -15.84
N GLU A 475 -7.92 -10.20 -14.77
CA GLU A 475 -7.90 -10.85 -13.46
C GLU A 475 -7.39 -12.30 -13.47
N GLU A 476 -6.49 -12.62 -14.42
CA GLU A 476 -5.77 -13.89 -14.42
C GLU A 476 -4.80 -13.96 -13.24
N LEU A 477 -4.64 -15.16 -12.68
CA LEU A 477 -3.74 -15.40 -11.56
C LEU A 477 -2.30 -15.01 -11.91
N SER A 478 -1.71 -14.17 -11.08
CA SER A 478 -0.33 -13.72 -11.20
C SER A 478 0.27 -13.40 -9.83
N GLU A 479 1.57 -13.10 -9.83
CA GLU A 479 2.34 -12.82 -8.64
C GLU A 479 3.39 -11.74 -8.90
N ALA A 480 3.66 -10.92 -7.88
CA ALA A 480 4.68 -9.89 -7.93
C ALA A 480 5.48 -9.81 -6.65
N THR A 481 6.64 -9.20 -6.76
CA THR A 481 7.56 -8.94 -5.67
C THR A 481 7.63 -7.45 -5.41
N ILE A 482 7.40 -7.04 -4.17
CA ILE A 482 7.69 -5.69 -3.70
C ILE A 482 9.04 -5.69 -2.99
N GLY A 483 10.01 -5.03 -3.61
CA GLY A 483 11.31 -4.76 -3.00
C GLY A 483 11.24 -3.46 -2.19
N TYR A 484 11.67 -3.50 -0.92
CA TYR A 484 11.54 -2.36 0.00
C TYR A 484 12.83 -2.03 0.76
N TYR A 485 12.91 -0.79 1.25
CA TYR A 485 13.90 -0.33 2.24
C TYR A 485 13.31 -0.24 3.65
N LYS A 486 12.03 0.12 3.74
CA LYS A 486 11.26 0.21 4.99
C LYS A 486 10.09 -0.75 4.97
N LEU A 487 10.01 -1.63 5.97
CA LEU A 487 8.95 -2.65 6.03
C LEU A 487 7.58 -2.03 6.26
N GLU A 488 7.47 -0.91 7.00
CA GLU A 488 6.20 -0.21 7.19
C GLU A 488 5.57 0.23 5.86
N ASN A 489 6.37 0.79 4.95
CA ASN A 489 5.91 1.21 3.62
C ASN A 489 5.49 0.01 2.78
N ALA A 490 6.28 -1.07 2.81
CA ALA A 490 6.00 -2.30 2.06
C ALA A 490 4.66 -2.93 2.44
N LYS A 491 4.29 -2.91 3.72
CA LYS A 491 2.98 -3.41 4.20
C LYS A 491 1.82 -2.59 3.62
N ILE A 492 1.97 -1.27 3.53
CA ILE A 492 0.98 -0.39 2.90
C ILE A 492 0.84 -0.73 1.41
N PHE A 493 1.96 -0.87 0.69
CA PHE A 493 1.92 -1.22 -0.72
C PHE A 493 1.36 -2.62 -0.99
N LYS A 494 1.67 -3.62 -0.14
CA LYS A 494 1.07 -4.95 -0.23
C LYS A 494 -0.44 -4.88 -0.07
N LYS A 495 -0.93 -4.17 0.95
CA LYS A 495 -2.38 -3.95 1.15
C LYS A 495 -3.04 -3.28 -0.06
N MET A 496 -2.32 -2.40 -0.74
CA MET A 496 -2.80 -1.66 -1.90
C MET A 496 -2.89 -2.52 -3.17
N PHE A 497 -1.90 -3.41 -3.40
CA PHE A 497 -1.79 -4.21 -4.64
C PHE A 497 -2.29 -5.64 -4.54
N GLU A 498 -2.31 -6.25 -3.35
CA GLU A 498 -2.64 -7.66 -3.18
C GLU A 498 -4.12 -7.94 -3.47
N ARG A 499 -4.35 -8.90 -4.37
CA ARG A 499 -5.66 -9.39 -4.78
C ARG A 499 -5.69 -10.91 -4.74
N ASP A 500 -6.88 -11.50 -4.79
CA ASP A 500 -7.05 -12.95 -4.89
C ASP A 500 -6.41 -13.53 -6.16
N TYR A 501 -6.30 -12.72 -7.22
CA TYR A 501 -5.63 -13.06 -8.48
C TYR A 501 -4.24 -12.43 -8.63
N PHE A 502 -3.77 -11.66 -7.65
CA PHE A 502 -2.47 -10.98 -7.71
C PHE A 502 -1.75 -11.04 -6.37
N HIS A 503 -0.90 -12.06 -6.21
CA HIS A 503 -0.21 -12.34 -4.96
C HIS A 503 1.08 -11.51 -4.83
N VAL A 504 1.33 -10.97 -3.65
CA VAL A 504 2.46 -10.05 -3.43
C VAL A 504 3.42 -10.58 -2.38
N THR A 505 4.68 -10.82 -2.76
CA THR A 505 5.77 -11.17 -1.85
C THR A 505 6.59 -9.92 -1.50
N LEU A 506 6.91 -9.73 -0.22
CA LEU A 506 7.73 -8.62 0.25
C LEU A 506 9.18 -9.07 0.45
N ILE A 507 10.15 -8.38 -0.17
CA ILE A 507 11.58 -8.64 0.06
C ILE A 507 12.34 -7.36 0.43
N PRO A 508 13.28 -7.43 1.40
CA PRO A 508 14.16 -6.30 1.77
C PRO A 508 15.35 -6.16 0.79
N ASP A 509 15.06 -6.14 -0.52
CA ASP A 509 16.05 -6.03 -1.60
C ASP A 509 15.45 -5.32 -2.84
N ALA A 510 15.14 -4.03 -2.68
CA ALA A 510 14.66 -3.20 -3.78
C ALA A 510 15.62 -3.14 -4.99
N PRO A 511 16.95 -2.96 -4.82
CA PRO A 511 17.89 -2.98 -5.94
C PRO A 511 17.88 -4.31 -6.70
N GLY A 512 17.83 -5.44 -5.99
CA GLY A 512 17.76 -6.77 -6.60
C GLY A 512 16.52 -6.96 -7.47
N ALA A 513 15.34 -6.63 -6.94
CA ALA A 513 14.09 -6.74 -7.67
C ALA A 513 14.08 -5.87 -8.95
N GLU A 514 14.53 -4.61 -8.84
CA GLU A 514 14.54 -3.66 -9.95
C GLU A 514 15.56 -4.01 -11.04
N MET A 515 16.74 -4.49 -10.65
CA MET A 515 17.75 -4.98 -11.59
C MET A 515 17.24 -6.19 -12.37
N CYS A 516 16.54 -7.13 -11.73
CA CYS A 516 15.95 -8.28 -12.42
C CYS A 516 14.94 -7.83 -13.50
N GLY A 517 14.01 -6.94 -13.14
CA GLY A 517 13.00 -6.41 -14.06
C GLY A 517 13.61 -5.65 -15.25
N THR A 518 14.78 -5.04 -15.06
CA THR A 518 15.51 -4.32 -16.10
C THR A 518 16.28 -5.26 -17.02
N LEU A 519 17.13 -6.13 -16.47
CA LEU A 519 18.08 -6.94 -17.24
C LEU A 519 17.41 -8.08 -18.02
N LYS A 520 16.26 -8.59 -17.57
CA LYS A 520 15.55 -9.69 -18.25
C LYS A 520 15.24 -9.40 -19.72
N ASN A 521 15.05 -8.12 -20.08
CA ASN A 521 14.66 -7.73 -21.43
C ASN A 521 15.78 -8.00 -22.45
N ILE A 522 17.05 -7.95 -22.02
CA ILE A 522 18.21 -8.33 -22.84
C ILE A 522 18.14 -9.83 -23.13
N VAL A 523 17.88 -10.65 -22.11
CA VAL A 523 17.77 -12.11 -22.25
C VAL A 523 16.57 -12.49 -23.11
N ALA A 524 15.47 -11.74 -23.03
CA ALA A 524 14.30 -11.94 -23.87
C ALA A 524 14.58 -11.68 -25.36
N LEU A 525 15.41 -10.69 -25.70
CA LEU A 525 15.88 -10.49 -27.07
C LEU A 525 16.71 -11.68 -27.55
N ALA A 526 17.68 -12.13 -26.74
CA ALA A 526 18.48 -13.31 -27.07
C ALA A 526 17.61 -14.57 -27.26
N ALA A 527 16.61 -14.78 -26.41
CA ALA A 527 15.66 -15.87 -26.53
C ALA A 527 14.79 -15.76 -27.80
N GLY A 528 14.38 -14.55 -28.18
CA GLY A 528 13.69 -14.31 -29.44
C GLY A 528 14.58 -14.58 -30.66
N MET A 529 15.87 -14.23 -30.60
CA MET A 529 16.82 -14.57 -31.67
C MET A 529 16.95 -16.09 -31.84
N ILE A 530 16.99 -16.86 -30.74
CA ILE A 530 16.96 -18.34 -30.79
C ILE A 530 15.69 -18.84 -31.49
N ASP A 531 14.53 -18.28 -31.15
CA ASP A 531 13.25 -18.63 -31.80
C ASP A 531 13.30 -18.33 -33.31
N GLY A 532 13.81 -17.15 -33.68
CA GLY A 532 13.92 -16.72 -35.09
C GLY A 532 14.92 -17.55 -35.91
N LEU A 533 15.96 -18.08 -35.28
CA LEU A 533 16.88 -19.06 -35.88
C LEU A 533 16.29 -20.47 -36.00
N GLY A 534 15.09 -20.71 -35.47
CA GLY A 534 14.46 -22.03 -35.45
C GLY A 534 15.16 -23.02 -34.51
N LEU A 535 15.92 -22.53 -33.53
CA LEU A 535 16.63 -23.36 -32.57
C LEU A 535 15.68 -23.83 -31.46
N GLY A 536 15.76 -25.12 -31.11
CA GLY A 536 14.78 -25.77 -30.22
C GLY A 536 14.82 -25.31 -28.75
N SER A 537 13.87 -25.84 -27.98
CA SER A 537 13.65 -25.48 -26.56
C SER A 537 14.87 -25.65 -25.66
N ASN A 538 15.73 -26.64 -25.91
CA ASN A 538 16.97 -26.84 -25.14
C ASN A 538 17.95 -25.65 -25.30
N SER A 539 18.10 -25.13 -26.53
CA SER A 539 18.94 -23.96 -26.80
C SER A 539 18.37 -22.72 -26.11
N LYS A 540 17.05 -22.54 -26.18
CA LYS A 540 16.35 -21.43 -25.50
C LYS A 540 16.53 -21.50 -23.99
N ALA A 541 16.38 -22.69 -23.39
CA ALA A 541 16.61 -22.90 -21.97
C ALA A 541 18.08 -22.61 -21.56
N ALA A 542 19.05 -22.97 -22.39
CA ALA A 542 20.46 -22.65 -22.16
C ALA A 542 20.72 -21.13 -22.16
N ILE A 543 20.09 -20.38 -23.08
CA ILE A 543 20.14 -18.91 -23.12
C ILE A 543 19.47 -18.31 -21.88
N MET A 544 18.29 -18.79 -21.49
CA MET A 544 17.59 -18.30 -20.30
C MET A 544 18.41 -18.54 -19.02
N ARG A 545 18.97 -19.74 -18.86
CA ARG A 545 19.84 -20.09 -17.71
C ARG A 545 21.09 -19.21 -17.68
N GLN A 546 21.77 -19.03 -18.82
CA GLN A 546 22.95 -18.18 -18.89
C GLN A 546 22.59 -16.71 -18.63
N GLY A 547 21.49 -16.23 -19.19
CA GLY A 547 20.96 -14.90 -18.97
C GLY A 547 20.68 -14.63 -17.49
N LEU A 548 20.00 -15.55 -16.79
CA LEU A 548 19.78 -15.44 -15.35
C LEU A 548 21.10 -15.37 -14.57
N SER A 549 22.11 -16.16 -14.96
CA SER A 549 23.43 -16.12 -14.36
C SER A 549 24.13 -14.78 -14.55
N GLU A 550 24.06 -14.19 -15.75
CA GLU A 550 24.64 -12.88 -16.05
C GLU A 550 23.86 -11.73 -15.40
N MET A 551 22.54 -11.85 -15.31
CA MET A 551 21.68 -10.94 -14.53
C MET A 551 22.15 -10.88 -13.08
N ARG A 552 22.28 -12.05 -12.44
CA ARG A 552 22.77 -12.17 -11.06
C ARG A 552 24.17 -11.61 -10.89
N LYS A 553 25.09 -11.99 -11.76
CA LYS A 553 26.49 -11.54 -11.69
C LYS A 553 26.60 -10.02 -11.85
N LEU A 554 25.92 -9.44 -12.83
CA LEU A 554 25.99 -8.00 -13.11
C LEU A 554 25.32 -7.19 -12.00
N ALA A 555 24.15 -7.62 -11.53
CA ALA A 555 23.44 -6.98 -10.45
C ALA A 555 24.32 -6.90 -9.19
N LYS A 556 24.97 -8.00 -8.78
CA LYS A 556 25.86 -8.02 -7.61
C LYS A 556 27.16 -7.25 -7.83
N ALA A 557 27.67 -7.19 -9.06
CA ALA A 557 28.85 -6.39 -9.39
C ALA A 557 28.57 -4.88 -9.30
N LEU A 558 27.34 -4.44 -9.59
CA LEU A 558 26.92 -3.04 -9.47
C LEU A 558 26.41 -2.70 -8.08
N TYR A 559 25.73 -3.64 -7.42
CA TYR A 559 25.12 -3.47 -6.10
C TYR A 559 25.44 -4.71 -5.22
N PRO A 560 26.55 -4.69 -4.47
CA PRO A 560 27.03 -5.84 -3.71
C PRO A 560 26.08 -6.36 -2.62
N ALA A 561 25.13 -5.54 -2.17
CA ALA A 561 24.14 -5.89 -1.15
C ALA A 561 22.96 -6.73 -1.68
N ILE A 562 22.86 -6.94 -3.00
CA ILE A 562 21.81 -7.75 -3.61
C ILE A 562 21.94 -9.21 -3.16
N ARG A 563 20.79 -9.80 -2.82
CA ARG A 563 20.66 -11.16 -2.28
C ARG A 563 20.47 -12.17 -3.41
N ASP A 564 20.97 -13.38 -3.21
CA ASP A 564 20.85 -14.43 -4.23
C ASP A 564 19.42 -14.97 -4.31
N GLU A 565 18.71 -14.97 -3.20
CA GLU A 565 17.32 -15.42 -3.08
C GLU A 565 16.37 -14.56 -3.93
N THR A 566 16.68 -13.28 -4.12
CA THR A 566 15.89 -12.34 -4.95
C THR A 566 15.71 -12.82 -6.39
N PHE A 567 16.69 -13.56 -6.94
CA PHE A 567 16.61 -14.07 -8.32
C PHE A 567 15.64 -15.26 -8.45
N MET A 568 15.22 -15.87 -7.34
CA MET A 568 14.25 -16.96 -7.30
C MET A 568 12.81 -16.46 -7.09
N GLU A 569 12.63 -15.18 -6.75
CA GLU A 569 11.32 -14.55 -6.61
C GLU A 569 10.67 -14.24 -7.98
N SER A 570 9.40 -13.83 -7.97
CA SER A 570 8.66 -13.46 -9.18
C SER A 570 9.40 -12.40 -10.01
N CYS A 571 9.99 -11.38 -9.37
CA CYS A 571 10.79 -10.36 -10.07
C CYS A 571 12.00 -10.91 -10.84
N GLY A 572 12.53 -12.06 -10.44
CA GLY A 572 13.70 -12.71 -11.01
C GLY A 572 13.31 -13.74 -12.07
N VAL A 573 13.31 -15.00 -11.68
CA VAL A 573 13.15 -16.14 -12.60
C VAL A 573 11.77 -16.17 -13.28
N ALA A 574 10.68 -15.85 -12.58
CA ALA A 574 9.34 -15.89 -13.18
C ALA A 574 9.19 -14.81 -14.26
N ASP A 575 9.58 -13.56 -13.96
CA ASP A 575 9.49 -12.45 -14.92
C ASP A 575 10.39 -12.71 -16.14
N LEU A 576 11.58 -13.29 -15.93
CA LEU A 576 12.44 -13.74 -17.02
C LEU A 576 11.75 -14.78 -17.90
N ILE A 577 11.19 -15.85 -17.31
CA ILE A 577 10.51 -16.91 -18.04
C ILE A 577 9.34 -16.37 -18.86
N ALA A 578 8.43 -15.64 -18.23
CA ALA A 578 7.26 -15.07 -18.90
C ALA A 578 7.66 -14.17 -20.08
N THR A 579 8.71 -13.38 -19.92
CA THR A 579 9.19 -12.47 -20.97
C THR A 579 9.86 -13.21 -22.12
N CYS A 580 10.65 -14.26 -21.84
CA CYS A 580 11.29 -15.09 -22.86
C CYS A 580 10.30 -15.98 -23.62
N ILE A 581 9.12 -16.27 -23.06
CA ILE A 581 8.08 -17.09 -23.71
C ILE A 581 7.08 -16.21 -24.48
N GLY A 582 6.53 -15.17 -23.86
CA GLY A 582 5.41 -14.39 -24.42
C GLY A 582 5.66 -12.89 -24.53
N GLY A 583 6.85 -12.40 -24.19
CA GLY A 583 7.12 -10.97 -24.13
C GLY A 583 7.33 -10.31 -25.50
N ARG A 584 7.02 -9.00 -25.57
CA ARG A 584 7.24 -8.14 -26.76
C ARG A 584 8.69 -8.15 -27.25
N ASN A 585 9.66 -8.16 -26.33
CA ASN A 585 11.09 -8.23 -26.69
C ASN A 585 11.42 -9.52 -27.46
N ARG A 586 10.91 -10.66 -26.99
CA ARG A 586 11.08 -11.95 -27.68
C ARG A 586 10.40 -11.93 -29.05
N LEU A 587 9.17 -11.45 -29.13
CA LEU A 587 8.40 -11.36 -30.39
C LEU A 587 9.12 -10.53 -31.46
N CYS A 588 9.56 -9.31 -31.12
CA CYS A 588 10.26 -8.45 -32.07
C CYS A 588 11.61 -9.06 -32.50
N ALA A 589 12.37 -9.66 -31.58
CA ALA A 589 13.66 -10.28 -31.91
C ALA A 589 13.51 -11.53 -32.79
N GLU A 590 12.48 -12.35 -32.57
CA GLU A 590 12.16 -13.48 -33.43
C GLU A 590 11.90 -13.02 -34.86
N LYS A 591 10.97 -12.06 -35.03
CA LYS A 591 10.61 -11.53 -36.34
C LYS A 591 11.80 -10.87 -37.02
N TRP A 592 12.60 -10.12 -36.26
CA TRP A 592 13.81 -9.47 -36.76
C TRP A 592 14.80 -10.46 -37.37
N VAL A 593 15.08 -11.57 -36.69
CA VAL A 593 15.97 -12.62 -37.23
C VAL A 593 15.34 -13.30 -38.46
N GLN A 594 14.05 -13.61 -38.43
CA GLN A 594 13.35 -14.23 -39.56
C GLN A 594 13.44 -13.37 -40.84
N GLU A 595 13.19 -12.07 -40.73
CA GLU A 595 13.29 -11.12 -41.85
C GLU A 595 14.74 -10.97 -42.35
N LEU A 596 15.71 -10.94 -41.43
CA LEU A 596 17.13 -10.93 -41.81
C LEU A 596 17.52 -12.17 -42.62
N LEU A 597 17.10 -13.37 -42.18
CA LEU A 597 17.41 -14.63 -42.86
C LEU A 597 16.63 -14.79 -44.17
N ALA A 598 15.46 -14.19 -44.29
CA ALA A 598 14.67 -14.18 -45.53
C ALA A 598 15.28 -13.27 -46.62
N GLY A 599 16.32 -12.49 -46.30
CA GLY A 599 16.93 -11.52 -47.21
C GLY A 599 16.19 -10.18 -47.26
N SER A 600 15.26 -9.93 -46.32
CA SER A 600 14.48 -8.69 -46.22
C SER A 600 14.74 -8.00 -44.87
N PRO A 601 15.99 -7.59 -44.54
CA PRO A 601 16.32 -7.07 -43.22
C PRO A 601 15.49 -5.84 -42.88
N ARG A 602 14.98 -5.83 -41.65
CA ARG A 602 14.20 -4.72 -41.08
C ARG A 602 14.81 -4.22 -39.80
N SER A 603 14.52 -2.98 -39.45
CA SER A 603 14.99 -2.38 -38.19
C SER A 603 14.08 -2.77 -37.01
N PHE A 604 14.61 -2.66 -35.79
CA PHE A 604 13.77 -2.87 -34.60
C PHE A 604 12.72 -1.76 -34.44
N GLU A 605 13.02 -0.55 -34.90
CA GLU A 605 12.11 0.60 -34.92
C GLU A 605 10.91 0.36 -35.82
N GLU A 606 11.15 -0.21 -37.00
CA GLU A 606 10.12 -0.63 -37.94
C GLU A 606 9.21 -1.73 -37.36
N LEU A 607 9.82 -2.73 -36.72
CA LEU A 607 9.07 -3.83 -36.08
C LEU A 607 8.34 -3.38 -34.81
N GLU A 608 8.85 -2.40 -34.08
CA GLU A 608 8.17 -1.77 -32.95
C GLU A 608 6.86 -1.13 -33.41
N VAL A 609 6.91 -0.34 -34.49
CA VAL A 609 5.73 0.35 -35.03
C VAL A 609 4.68 -0.64 -35.52
N GLU A 610 5.10 -1.72 -36.19
CA GLU A 610 4.17 -2.72 -36.73
C GLU A 610 3.57 -3.63 -35.68
N LEU A 611 4.39 -4.15 -34.75
CA LEU A 611 3.97 -5.26 -33.89
C LEU A 611 3.42 -4.80 -32.54
N LEU A 612 3.70 -3.56 -32.11
CA LEU A 612 3.46 -3.14 -30.73
C LEU A 612 2.39 -2.06 -30.57
N ASP A 613 1.69 -1.67 -31.65
CA ASP A 613 0.55 -0.75 -31.62
C ASP A 613 0.79 0.53 -30.78
N GLY A 614 1.99 1.11 -30.91
CA GLY A 614 2.41 2.33 -30.19
C GLY A 614 3.04 2.10 -28.81
N GLN A 615 3.13 0.85 -28.33
CA GLN A 615 3.93 0.51 -27.17
C GLN A 615 5.43 0.49 -27.50
N LYS A 616 6.29 0.75 -26.50
CA LYS A 616 7.75 0.85 -26.69
C LYS A 616 8.50 -0.45 -26.38
N LEU A 617 9.48 -0.77 -27.22
CA LEU A 617 10.41 -1.87 -27.10
C LEU A 617 11.62 -1.44 -26.24
N GLN A 618 11.68 -1.91 -25.00
CA GLN A 618 12.69 -1.44 -24.03
C GLN A 618 14.01 -2.21 -24.11
N GLY A 619 14.00 -3.47 -24.55
CA GLY A 619 15.17 -4.35 -24.46
C GLY A 619 16.37 -3.88 -25.28
N THR A 620 16.13 -3.26 -26.44
CA THR A 620 17.20 -2.75 -27.31
C THR A 620 17.94 -1.61 -26.62
N LEU A 621 17.21 -0.64 -26.06
CA LEU A 621 17.77 0.46 -25.26
C LEU A 621 18.54 -0.05 -24.05
N THR A 622 17.94 -0.95 -23.26
CA THR A 622 18.62 -1.53 -22.10
C THR A 622 19.88 -2.31 -22.48
N THR A 623 19.90 -2.95 -23.65
CA THR A 623 21.11 -3.64 -24.15
C THR A 623 22.23 -2.64 -24.43
N MET A 624 21.94 -1.50 -25.07
CA MET A 624 22.93 -0.44 -25.33
C MET A 624 23.48 0.13 -24.01
N GLU A 625 22.58 0.43 -23.08
CA GLU A 625 22.88 0.97 -21.76
C GLU A 625 23.78 0.03 -20.93
N VAL A 626 23.41 -1.25 -20.86
CA VAL A 626 24.17 -2.27 -20.11
C VAL A 626 25.51 -2.54 -20.77
N TYR A 627 25.56 -2.60 -22.10
CA TYR A 627 26.83 -2.79 -22.80
C TYR A 627 27.80 -1.64 -22.57
N ALA A 628 27.32 -0.38 -22.53
CA ALA A 628 28.17 0.77 -22.21
C ALA A 628 28.87 0.60 -20.85
N ILE A 629 28.16 0.08 -19.83
CA ILE A 629 28.74 -0.22 -18.51
C ILE A 629 29.76 -1.35 -18.60
N ILE A 630 29.44 -2.42 -19.33
CA ILE A 630 30.31 -3.58 -19.50
C ILE A 630 31.61 -3.18 -20.19
N ALA A 631 31.52 -2.42 -21.29
CA ALA A 631 32.66 -1.96 -22.07
C ALA A 631 33.56 -1.00 -21.28
N GLU A 632 32.98 -0.01 -20.59
CA GLU A 632 33.74 0.94 -19.76
C GLU A 632 34.55 0.22 -18.66
N ARG A 633 34.06 -0.92 -18.18
CA ARG A 633 34.73 -1.73 -17.14
C ARG A 633 35.61 -2.85 -17.69
N GLY A 634 35.68 -3.04 -19.00
CA GLY A 634 36.42 -4.15 -19.62
C GLY A 634 35.85 -5.53 -19.29
N TRP A 635 34.53 -5.62 -19.08
CA TRP A 635 33.83 -6.83 -18.63
C TRP A 635 33.20 -7.64 -19.77
N GLU A 636 33.54 -7.38 -21.03
CA GLU A 636 32.87 -7.99 -22.19
C GLU A 636 32.93 -9.53 -22.17
N LEU A 637 34.07 -10.09 -21.74
CA LEU A 637 34.27 -11.53 -21.62
C LEU A 637 33.63 -12.13 -20.36
N GLU A 638 33.31 -11.29 -19.38
CA GLU A 638 32.65 -11.68 -18.14
C GLU A 638 31.14 -11.83 -18.27
N TYR A 639 30.55 -11.15 -19.26
CA TYR A 639 29.13 -11.15 -19.62
C TYR A 639 28.92 -11.51 -21.10
N PRO A 640 29.32 -12.73 -21.50
CA PRO A 640 29.42 -13.07 -22.92
C PRO A 640 28.07 -13.09 -23.66
N LEU A 641 26.97 -13.43 -22.99
CA LEU A 641 25.64 -13.39 -23.59
C LEU A 641 25.18 -11.94 -23.81
N PHE A 642 25.31 -11.06 -22.82
CA PHE A 642 24.96 -9.65 -22.98
C PHE A 642 25.81 -8.97 -24.05
N THR A 643 27.13 -9.20 -24.05
CA THR A 643 28.05 -8.72 -25.08
C THR A 643 27.66 -9.20 -26.48
N THR A 644 27.40 -10.50 -26.64
CA THR A 644 27.03 -11.05 -27.96
C THR A 644 25.68 -10.50 -28.42
N THR A 645 24.71 -10.39 -27.52
CA THR A 645 23.39 -9.81 -27.83
C THR A 645 23.53 -8.39 -28.36
N TYR A 646 24.32 -7.54 -27.69
CA TYR A 646 24.63 -6.18 -28.16
C TYR A 646 25.27 -6.19 -29.55
N ARG A 647 26.31 -7.01 -29.76
CA ARG A 647 27.05 -7.07 -31.03
C ARG A 647 26.15 -7.51 -32.18
N VAL A 648 25.26 -8.48 -31.94
CA VAL A 648 24.27 -8.91 -32.93
C VAL A 648 23.29 -7.78 -33.28
N ILE A 649 22.75 -7.08 -32.27
CA ILE A 649 21.80 -5.96 -32.50
C ILE A 649 22.47 -4.81 -33.26
N LYS A 650 23.76 -4.55 -32.99
CA LYS A 650 24.54 -3.53 -33.72
C LYS A 650 24.99 -3.96 -35.11
N GLY A 651 24.64 -5.17 -35.56
CA GLY A 651 25.07 -5.71 -36.87
C GLY A 651 26.56 -6.07 -36.92
N GLN A 652 27.24 -6.12 -35.78
CA GLN A 652 28.65 -6.47 -35.68
C GLN A 652 28.88 -7.98 -35.79
N LEU A 653 27.87 -8.79 -35.45
CA LEU A 653 27.87 -10.24 -35.54
C LEU A 653 26.60 -10.77 -36.21
N HIS A 654 26.71 -11.89 -36.91
CA HIS A 654 25.56 -12.62 -37.44
C HIS A 654 24.72 -13.23 -36.29
N PRO A 655 23.37 -13.26 -36.36
CA PRO A 655 22.55 -13.73 -35.23
C PRO A 655 22.82 -15.17 -34.78
N GLU A 656 23.31 -16.04 -35.66
CA GLU A 656 23.73 -17.41 -35.31
C GLU A 656 24.75 -17.45 -34.15
N MET A 657 25.53 -16.37 -33.98
CA MET A 657 26.48 -16.25 -32.88
C MET A 657 25.80 -16.23 -31.51
N ILE A 658 24.50 -15.95 -31.41
CA ILE A 658 23.77 -15.99 -30.13
C ILE A 658 23.78 -17.39 -29.52
N GLY A 659 23.73 -18.45 -30.35
CA GLY A 659 23.88 -19.84 -29.90
C GLY A 659 25.30 -20.17 -29.43
N ASN A 660 26.29 -19.40 -29.89
CA ASN A 660 27.72 -19.53 -29.58
C ASN A 660 28.24 -18.29 -28.86
N TYR A 661 27.48 -17.75 -27.91
CA TYR A 661 27.76 -16.47 -27.25
C TYR A 661 29.15 -16.34 -26.61
N LEU A 662 29.76 -17.46 -26.18
CA LEU A 662 31.15 -17.46 -25.69
C LEU A 662 32.16 -17.05 -26.77
N GLN A 663 31.95 -17.51 -28.01
CA GLN A 663 32.77 -17.13 -29.16
C GLN A 663 32.40 -15.73 -29.65
N GLY A 664 31.11 -15.39 -29.65
CA GLY A 664 30.63 -14.06 -30.04
C GLY A 664 31.27 -12.94 -29.21
N ALA A 665 31.43 -13.15 -27.90
CA ALA A 665 32.10 -12.20 -27.01
C ALA A 665 33.62 -12.08 -27.25
N ARG A 666 34.28 -13.15 -27.73
CA ARG A 666 35.73 -13.20 -27.98
C ARG A 666 36.12 -12.70 -29.36
N GLN A 667 35.20 -12.70 -30.33
CA GLN A 667 35.50 -12.24 -31.68
C GLN A 667 35.95 -10.79 -31.66
N ASN A 668 37.05 -10.51 -32.34
CA ASN A 668 37.61 -9.18 -32.48
C ASN A 668 36.80 -8.46 -33.55
N VAL A 669 35.74 -7.78 -33.13
CA VAL A 669 34.96 -6.91 -33.99
C VAL A 669 35.71 -5.58 -34.02
N GLY A 670 36.28 -5.24 -35.18
CA GLY A 670 37.04 -4.02 -35.36
C GLY A 670 36.25 -2.81 -34.85
N VAL A 671 36.95 -1.83 -34.25
CA VAL A 671 36.35 -0.54 -33.92
C VAL A 671 35.86 0.04 -35.24
N VAL A 672 34.55 0.08 -35.44
CA VAL A 672 33.97 0.86 -36.53
C VAL A 672 34.18 2.31 -36.12
N GLU A 673 35.23 2.93 -36.65
CA GLU A 673 35.29 4.39 -36.70
C GLU A 673 34.02 4.85 -37.44
N GLU A 674 33.26 5.75 -36.83
CA GLU A 674 32.19 6.45 -37.54
C GLU A 674 32.81 7.22 -38.71
N GLU A 675 32.82 6.62 -39.90
CA GLU A 675 33.19 7.32 -41.12
C GLU A 675 32.08 8.34 -41.48
N GLY A 676 32.38 9.63 -41.30
CA GLY A 676 31.72 10.74 -41.98
C GLY A 676 30.86 11.65 -41.09
N PRO A 677 30.85 12.98 -41.35
CA PRO A 677 30.27 13.94 -40.44
C PRO A 677 28.76 13.75 -40.37
N VAL A 678 28.28 13.35 -39.19
CA VAL A 678 26.88 13.51 -38.79
C VAL A 678 26.54 14.99 -38.97
N ALA A 679 25.72 15.30 -39.98
CA ALA A 679 25.05 16.58 -40.04
C ALA A 679 24.40 16.80 -38.68
N LYS A 680 24.77 17.89 -38.00
CA LYS A 680 24.16 18.31 -36.73
C LYS A 680 22.66 18.52 -36.96
N VAL A 681 21.87 17.46 -36.79
CA VAL A 681 20.43 17.56 -36.63
C VAL A 681 20.21 17.94 -35.18
N ASN A 682 19.99 19.23 -34.98
CA ASN A 682 19.64 19.83 -33.70
C ASN A 682 18.35 19.16 -33.18
N PRO A 683 18.36 18.43 -32.03
CA PRO A 683 17.15 17.79 -31.52
C PRO A 683 16.21 18.76 -30.77
N PHE A 684 16.51 20.06 -30.80
CA PHE A 684 15.65 21.10 -30.25
C PHE A 684 15.29 22.11 -31.34
N PRO A 685 14.02 22.17 -31.81
CA PRO A 685 13.55 23.39 -32.42
C PRO A 685 13.54 24.47 -31.32
N THR A 686 14.40 25.47 -31.47
CA THR A 686 14.27 26.76 -30.81
C THR A 686 12.89 27.31 -31.16
N MET A 687 11.95 27.27 -30.22
CA MET A 687 10.78 28.15 -30.29
C MET A 687 11.23 29.52 -29.83
N ASP A 688 11.38 30.43 -30.79
CA ASP A 688 11.37 31.87 -30.54
C ASP A 688 9.96 32.30 -30.11
N VAL A 689 9.90 32.92 -28.93
CA VAL A 689 8.83 33.75 -28.31
C VAL A 689 7.51 33.08 -27.93
#